data_AF-A0A0D3J3U8-F1
#
_entry.id   AF-A0A0D3J3U8-F1
#
_cell.length_a   1.000
_cell.length_b   1.000
_cell.length_c   1.000
_cell.angle_alpha   90.00
_cell.angle_beta   90.00
_cell.angle_gamma   90.00
#
_symmetry.space_group_name_H-M   'P 1'
#
loop_
_entity.id
_entity.type
_entity.pdbx_description
1 polymer ?
#
loop_
_entity_poly.entity_id
_entity_poly.type
_entity_poly.pdbx_seq_one_letter_code
_entity_poly.pdbx_strand_id
1 'polypeptide(L)'
;MASGQQLRRHMVNLWLRGYKFRADDAPVKKPAPAPATAEKDEARAEPAAPAPAPEEPPTPAPEAEPAADAPAEAEPDPPAAEAEAEAPVPEPETVSRDAFIAAAAARVDLEHAFADFKEAAINLDGISKGQLMELKSMQALPKPLLDILTCVSILKGDRPQPGPHIWKSIKQSMSNTAYFLDQLQCIAPECLDEADIKRVQDILATPDMTPQAVSKFSTAAPIMLTWVIALVGVWIKFKVYTTTQGETGGETEAEASAPTPTPNPDDMAQAQAALSEALAGLNKVRKMDIMEVKAMKTPPKMMQDVFTCIATLKVVPQPDKWGSILKMLSDTGFIRSLHTIGWQDVSEREAKRVDAILASPDMTPEAVRQIGGPAGDIFFAWVVALMNLRALMTRPAQAEGEAQHTPAHGTPAGVLPNLADGSELVWVHLGGAELEPQLLVDAEMGAAPIRLVDARYLIALAQDGGRLGRRQDLPDSAFVSLETLRRLRIGSSNSLRIIVVSHAWLTPWHPDPHGDNLCLLAIALRMIVDDRHDSADAPDELQTYAVMIDFCSAHQKGKCGEARTTQEQALFTRALHSMGDWYSHQETTVIKLTKLPEGYPNGFDFPDGMVANTADYAGRGWCFEEASVAGLIKSSGKVLDLGQYDKASNLDELKKECKAGRAPPLTPAEFDRQLETKSFTSKKADLAQVQALYLHAYESRLGCVTELWLRELGWADAECEQLISVIRSGVLKELELLVLNLNDIGDDSANLLAAEILNGALPKLKELSIYGNARLSSRGLDELGMACKERRVGLITEGPGG
;
A
#
# COMPACT_ATOMS: atom_id res chain seq x y z
N MET A 1 -11.80 -30.20 -28.43
CA MET A 1 -10.79 -29.21 -27.99
C MET A 1 -9.57 -29.24 -28.93
N ALA A 2 -9.69 -28.66 -30.14
CA ALA A 2 -8.55 -28.54 -31.06
C ALA A 2 -8.61 -27.30 -31.98
N SER A 3 -9.69 -26.52 -32.00
CA SER A 3 -9.82 -25.33 -32.88
C SER A 3 -9.28 -24.02 -32.27
N GLY A 4 -9.10 -23.94 -30.93
CA GLY A 4 -8.68 -22.72 -30.24
C GLY A 4 -7.18 -22.43 -30.23
N GLN A 5 -6.33 -23.40 -30.56
CA GLN A 5 -4.86 -23.22 -30.65
C GLN A 5 -4.41 -22.79 -32.06
N GLN A 6 -5.15 -23.18 -33.11
CA GLN A 6 -4.84 -22.78 -34.49
C GLN A 6 -5.21 -21.32 -34.77
N LEU A 7 -6.30 -20.80 -34.19
CA LEU A 7 -6.68 -19.40 -34.33
C LEU A 7 -5.66 -18.43 -33.68
N ARG A 8 -5.13 -18.80 -32.50
CA ARG A 8 -4.08 -18.00 -31.82
C ARG A 8 -2.76 -17.99 -32.57
N ARG A 9 -2.37 -19.10 -33.20
CA ARG A 9 -1.18 -19.17 -34.06
C ARG A 9 -1.35 -18.40 -35.38
N HIS A 10 -2.57 -18.28 -35.91
CA HIS A 10 -2.82 -17.51 -37.12
C HIS A 10 -2.82 -16.00 -36.87
N MET A 11 -3.33 -15.53 -35.72
CA MET A 11 -3.30 -14.12 -35.34
C MET A 11 -1.88 -13.61 -35.03
N VAL A 12 -1.04 -14.42 -34.39
CA VAL A 12 0.38 -14.07 -34.13
C VAL A 12 1.20 -14.01 -35.43
N ASN A 13 0.92 -14.88 -36.40
CA ASN A 13 1.58 -14.83 -37.71
C ASN A 13 1.09 -13.70 -38.63
N LEU A 14 -0.12 -13.18 -38.42
CA LEU A 14 -0.63 -11.99 -39.11
C LEU A 14 -0.01 -10.69 -38.56
N TRP A 15 0.31 -10.65 -37.26
CA TRP A 15 0.97 -9.50 -36.63
C TRP A 15 2.44 -9.36 -37.03
N LEU A 16 3.17 -10.48 -37.17
CA LEU A 16 4.59 -10.49 -37.61
C LEU A 16 4.81 -10.19 -39.11
N ARG A 17 3.76 -10.14 -39.93
CA ARG A 17 3.85 -9.81 -41.37
C ARG A 17 3.66 -8.33 -41.68
N GLY A 18 3.39 -7.49 -40.67
CA GLY A 18 3.11 -6.05 -40.83
C GLY A 18 4.34 -5.15 -41.00
N TYR A 19 5.55 -5.62 -40.68
CA TYR A 19 6.78 -4.82 -40.83
C TYR A 19 7.66 -5.38 -41.95
N LYS A 20 7.41 -4.91 -43.18
CA LYS A 20 8.40 -4.91 -44.26
C LYS A 20 8.50 -3.51 -44.85
N PHE A 21 9.55 -2.79 -44.48
CA PHE A 21 10.06 -1.72 -45.35
C PHE A 21 11.10 -2.31 -46.30
N ARG A 22 10.94 -1.94 -47.57
CA ARG A 22 11.90 -2.18 -48.65
C ARG A 22 13.20 -1.44 -48.37
N ALA A 23 14.33 -2.08 -48.61
CA ALA A 23 15.56 -1.40 -48.99
C ALA A 23 16.21 -2.23 -50.10
N ASP A 24 16.17 -1.69 -51.31
CA ASP A 24 16.97 -2.14 -52.44
C ASP A 24 18.44 -1.68 -52.25
N ASP A 25 19.33 -2.51 -52.79
CA ASP A 25 20.72 -2.28 -53.21
C ASP A 25 21.91 -2.15 -52.21
N ALA A 26 22.62 -3.29 -52.17
CA ALA A 26 24.06 -3.49 -52.45
C ALA A 26 25.10 -3.48 -51.28
N PRO A 27 26.08 -4.42 -51.31
CA PRO A 27 26.87 -4.77 -50.13
C PRO A 27 28.27 -4.14 -50.15
N VAL A 28 28.74 -3.65 -48.99
CA VAL A 28 30.15 -3.28 -48.81
C VAL A 28 30.77 -4.06 -47.64
N LYS A 29 31.96 -4.57 -47.95
CA LYS A 29 32.77 -5.58 -47.26
C LYS A 29 33.20 -5.19 -45.84
N LYS A 30 33.23 -6.18 -44.95
CA LYS A 30 34.03 -6.19 -43.72
C LYS A 30 35.52 -5.99 -44.04
N PRO A 31 36.28 -5.22 -43.24
CA PRO A 31 37.69 -5.46 -43.07
C PRO A 31 37.97 -6.29 -41.80
N ALA A 32 38.93 -7.20 -41.96
CA ALA A 32 39.51 -8.05 -40.94
C ALA A 32 40.53 -7.28 -40.05
N PRO A 33 40.87 -7.80 -38.86
CA PRO A 33 41.80 -7.16 -37.93
C PRO A 33 43.24 -7.67 -38.10
N ALA A 34 44.23 -6.82 -37.79
CA ALA A 34 45.61 -7.14 -37.35
C ALA A 34 46.54 -5.91 -37.54
N PRO A 35 47.77 -5.86 -36.97
CA PRO A 35 48.24 -6.37 -35.67
C PRO A 35 49.19 -5.37 -34.95
N ALA A 36 49.64 -5.80 -33.76
CA ALA A 36 50.69 -5.19 -32.94
C ALA A 36 52.11 -5.43 -33.49
N THR A 37 53.04 -4.52 -33.15
CA THR A 37 54.51 -4.67 -32.89
C THR A 37 55.16 -3.28 -33.05
N ALA A 38 56.26 -2.86 -32.41
CA ALA A 38 57.06 -3.28 -31.26
C ALA A 38 58.24 -2.27 -31.21
N GLU A 39 58.75 -1.95 -30.00
CA GLU A 39 60.17 -1.59 -29.69
C GLU A 39 60.78 -0.30 -30.31
N LYS A 40 61.73 0.45 -29.70
CA LYS A 40 62.54 0.36 -28.46
C LYS A 40 63.31 1.68 -28.26
N ASP A 41 63.69 1.93 -26.99
CA ASP A 41 64.90 2.58 -26.44
C ASP A 41 65.27 4.02 -26.89
N GLU A 42 65.80 4.93 -26.06
CA GLU A 42 66.79 4.79 -24.98
C GLU A 42 66.92 6.14 -24.22
N ALA A 43 67.07 6.13 -22.88
CA ALA A 43 68.04 6.93 -22.10
C ALA A 43 67.65 7.08 -20.61
N ARG A 44 68.64 6.82 -19.75
CA ARG A 44 68.60 6.65 -18.30
C ARG A 44 69.14 7.89 -17.57
N ALA A 45 68.47 8.35 -16.52
CA ALA A 45 69.07 9.08 -15.39
C ALA A 45 68.14 9.03 -14.15
N GLU A 46 68.64 8.50 -13.03
CA GLU A 46 68.08 8.64 -11.66
C GLU A 46 68.84 9.79 -10.93
N PRO A 47 68.52 10.15 -9.66
CA PRO A 47 67.24 10.60 -9.11
C PRO A 47 67.40 11.93 -8.33
N ALA A 48 66.33 12.70 -8.13
CA ALA A 48 66.30 13.78 -7.13
C ALA A 48 64.88 14.01 -6.56
N ALA A 49 64.83 14.15 -5.24
CA ALA A 49 63.67 14.26 -4.36
C ALA A 49 62.99 15.67 -4.39
N PRO A 50 61.84 15.87 -3.71
CA PRO A 50 60.75 16.74 -4.18
C PRO A 50 60.73 18.16 -3.58
N ALA A 51 59.97 19.06 -4.22
CA ALA A 51 59.52 20.35 -3.71
C ALA A 51 58.26 20.82 -4.50
N PRO A 52 57.54 21.88 -4.08
CA PRO A 52 56.83 22.08 -2.82
C PRO A 52 55.33 22.50 -3.03
N ALA A 53 54.57 22.59 -1.93
CA ALA A 53 53.17 23.05 -1.88
C ALA A 53 53.04 24.59 -1.82
N PRO A 54 51.88 25.18 -2.19
CA PRO A 54 51.58 26.60 -1.99
C PRO A 54 50.63 26.89 -0.80
N GLU A 55 50.66 28.15 -0.37
CA GLU A 55 50.30 28.75 0.93
C GLU A 55 48.80 29.05 1.20
N GLU A 56 48.49 29.20 2.51
CA GLU A 56 47.22 29.63 3.13
C GLU A 56 47.12 31.17 3.34
N PRO A 57 45.91 31.73 3.59
CA PRO A 57 45.69 33.06 4.18
C PRO A 57 45.30 33.03 5.69
N PRO A 58 45.28 34.19 6.40
CA PRO A 58 45.72 34.27 7.80
C PRO A 58 44.64 34.33 8.90
N THR A 59 45.09 34.04 10.13
CA THR A 59 44.42 34.10 11.46
C THR A 59 44.52 35.48 12.15
N PRO A 60 43.69 35.73 13.19
CA PRO A 60 44.06 36.61 14.30
C PRO A 60 44.13 35.89 15.67
N ALA A 61 44.87 36.52 16.59
CA ALA A 61 45.46 36.04 17.84
C ALA A 61 44.55 36.20 19.11
N PRO A 62 44.96 35.67 20.29
CA PRO A 62 44.08 35.33 21.43
C PRO A 62 44.33 36.14 22.74
N GLU A 63 43.72 35.65 23.84
CA GLU A 63 43.92 35.92 25.30
C GLU A 63 42.97 36.96 25.93
N ALA A 64 42.40 36.83 27.15
CA ALA A 64 42.66 35.99 28.33
C ALA A 64 41.40 35.89 29.24
N GLU A 65 41.32 34.86 30.10
CA GLU A 65 40.58 34.90 31.40
C GLU A 65 41.57 35.15 32.55
N PRO A 66 41.15 35.71 33.71
CA PRO A 66 40.92 34.81 34.87
C PRO A 66 39.87 35.26 35.94
N ALA A 67 39.32 34.24 36.63
CA ALA A 67 39.01 34.08 38.08
C ALA A 67 38.02 35.00 38.89
N ALA A 68 36.98 34.33 39.42
CA ALA A 68 36.31 34.36 40.76
C ALA A 68 36.23 35.63 41.65
N ASP A 69 35.01 36.02 42.08
CA ASP A 69 34.55 36.15 43.50
C ASP A 69 33.04 36.54 43.61
N ALA A 70 32.37 36.21 44.74
CA ALA A 70 31.00 36.64 45.14
C ALA A 70 31.02 38.07 45.78
N PRO A 71 29.93 38.74 46.30
CA PRO A 71 28.54 38.32 46.64
C PRO A 71 27.41 39.36 46.29
N ALA A 72 26.22 39.12 46.88
CA ALA A 72 24.89 39.73 46.76
C ALA A 72 24.73 41.27 46.85
N GLU A 73 23.72 41.81 46.14
CA GLU A 73 22.93 42.99 46.51
C GLU A 73 21.47 42.84 46.05
N ALA A 74 20.56 43.52 46.75
CA ALA A 74 19.13 43.25 46.89
C ALA A 74 18.21 44.29 46.20
N GLU A 75 16.99 43.84 45.84
CA GLU A 75 15.69 44.57 45.74
C GLU A 75 15.55 45.72 44.70
N PRO A 76 14.38 45.94 44.03
CA PRO A 76 13.08 46.06 44.71
C PRO A 76 11.83 45.47 44.01
N ASP A 77 10.87 45.09 44.84
CA ASP A 77 9.44 44.88 44.54
C ASP A 77 8.78 45.99 43.70
N PRO A 78 7.84 45.64 42.79
CA PRO A 78 6.76 46.50 42.35
C PRO A 78 5.36 45.98 42.77
N PRO A 79 4.33 46.84 42.74
CA PRO A 79 3.35 46.96 43.81
C PRO A 79 2.10 46.09 43.65
N ALA A 80 1.45 45.86 44.80
CA ALA A 80 0.10 45.34 44.93
C ALA A 80 -0.91 46.18 44.12
N ALA A 81 -1.65 45.50 43.24
CA ALA A 81 -2.86 46.01 42.61
C ALA A 81 -4.03 45.08 42.96
N GLU A 82 -5.17 45.72 43.14
CA GLU A 82 -6.33 45.26 43.90
C GLU A 82 -7.14 44.17 43.17
N ALA A 83 -7.83 43.38 43.99
CA ALA A 83 -8.69 42.29 43.57
C ALA A 83 -9.94 42.78 42.82
N GLU A 84 -10.11 42.32 41.58
CA GLU A 84 -11.42 42.21 40.95
C GLU A 84 -11.82 40.72 40.89
N ALA A 85 -13.02 40.44 41.39
CA ALA A 85 -13.56 39.10 41.51
C ALA A 85 -13.91 38.52 40.14
N GLU A 86 -13.13 37.54 39.67
CA GLU A 86 -13.49 36.67 38.56
C GLU A 86 -14.67 35.76 38.95
N ALA A 87 -15.67 35.70 38.07
CA ALA A 87 -16.76 34.75 38.11
C ALA A 87 -16.22 33.30 37.96
N PRO A 88 -16.90 32.29 38.53
CA PRO A 88 -16.36 30.93 38.62
C PRO A 88 -16.22 30.30 37.23
N VAL A 89 -14.99 29.93 36.89
CA VAL A 89 -14.66 29.04 35.76
C VAL A 89 -15.30 27.67 36.04
N PRO A 90 -16.07 27.08 35.12
CA PRO A 90 -16.55 25.71 35.29
C PRO A 90 -15.36 24.76 35.19
N GLU A 91 -15.13 23.94 36.23
CA GLU A 91 -14.15 22.86 36.20
C GLU A 91 -14.49 21.86 35.08
N PRO A 92 -13.53 21.45 34.22
CA PRO A 92 -13.77 20.41 33.23
C PRO A 92 -14.00 19.07 33.93
N GLU A 93 -15.09 18.38 33.56
CA GLU A 93 -15.39 17.04 34.04
C GLU A 93 -14.23 16.10 33.72
N THR A 94 -13.67 15.51 34.77
CA THR A 94 -12.49 14.64 34.67
C THR A 94 -12.91 13.26 34.19
N VAL A 95 -12.43 12.87 33.00
CA VAL A 95 -12.38 11.45 32.61
C VAL A 95 -11.62 10.71 33.71
N SER A 96 -12.24 9.71 34.34
CA SER A 96 -11.62 8.97 35.44
C SER A 96 -10.27 8.43 34.97
N ARG A 97 -9.21 8.74 35.74
CA ARG A 97 -7.85 8.22 35.53
C ARG A 97 -7.85 6.69 35.40
N ASP A 98 -8.80 6.02 36.04
CA ASP A 98 -8.95 4.57 35.97
C ASP A 98 -9.47 4.09 34.61
N ALA A 99 -10.33 4.86 33.93
CA ALA A 99 -10.82 4.53 32.59
C ALA A 99 -9.72 4.69 31.53
N PHE A 100 -8.89 5.73 31.67
CA PHE A 100 -7.71 5.90 30.81
C PHE A 100 -6.68 4.79 31.02
N ILE A 101 -6.41 4.41 32.27
CA ILE A 101 -5.51 3.30 32.60
C ILE A 101 -6.07 1.98 32.04
N ALA A 102 -7.38 1.75 32.12
CA ALA A 102 -8.03 0.56 31.58
C ALA A 102 -7.95 0.49 30.04
N ALA A 103 -8.20 1.60 29.33
CA ALA A 103 -8.08 1.67 27.88
C ALA A 103 -6.63 1.49 27.40
N ALA A 104 -5.65 2.06 28.12
CA ALA A 104 -4.23 1.86 27.86
C ALA A 104 -3.80 0.41 28.10
N ALA A 105 -4.25 -0.21 29.20
CA ALA A 105 -3.99 -1.62 29.49
C ALA A 105 -4.61 -2.56 28.44
N ALA A 106 -5.85 -2.29 28.00
CA ALA A 106 -6.50 -3.05 26.95
C ALA A 106 -5.76 -2.95 25.60
N ARG A 107 -5.15 -1.79 25.31
CA ARG A 107 -4.31 -1.60 24.11
C ARG A 107 -3.03 -2.45 24.18
N VAL A 108 -2.32 -2.39 25.30
CA VAL A 108 -1.10 -3.18 25.53
C VAL A 108 -1.38 -4.68 25.48
N ASP A 109 -2.49 -5.13 26.07
CA ASP A 109 -2.94 -6.52 26.00
C ASP A 109 -3.25 -6.98 24.57
N LEU A 110 -3.84 -6.10 23.76
CA LEU A 110 -4.11 -6.37 22.35
C LEU A 110 -2.82 -6.45 21.53
N GLU A 111 -1.88 -5.52 21.76
CA GLU A 111 -0.55 -5.52 21.13
C GLU A 111 0.21 -6.83 21.42
N HIS A 112 0.22 -7.29 22.67
CA HIS A 112 0.82 -8.59 23.02
C HIS A 112 0.10 -9.77 22.34
N ALA A 113 -1.23 -9.79 22.33
CA ALA A 113 -1.98 -10.86 21.66
C ALA A 113 -1.68 -10.92 20.15
N PHE A 114 -1.48 -9.78 19.50
CA PHE A 114 -1.05 -9.73 18.10
C PHE A 114 0.38 -10.23 17.90
N ALA A 115 1.29 -9.97 18.83
CA ALA A 115 2.65 -10.52 18.78
C ALA A 115 2.63 -12.06 18.86
N ASP A 116 1.88 -12.61 19.82
CA ASP A 116 1.70 -14.07 19.97
C ASP A 116 1.06 -14.69 18.72
N PHE A 117 0.09 -14.01 18.11
CA PHE A 117 -0.53 -14.46 16.87
C PHE A 117 0.42 -14.45 15.68
N LYS A 118 1.25 -13.41 15.54
CA LYS A 118 2.29 -13.34 14.50
C LYS A 118 3.28 -14.49 14.63
N GLU A 119 3.76 -14.76 15.84
CA GLU A 119 4.65 -15.90 16.10
C GLU A 119 3.97 -17.24 15.75
N ALA A 120 2.71 -17.41 16.14
CA ALA A 120 1.95 -18.62 15.81
C ALA A 120 1.69 -18.77 14.30
N ALA A 121 1.47 -17.68 13.57
CA ALA A 121 1.29 -17.68 12.12
C ALA A 121 2.60 -18.02 11.37
N ILE A 122 3.75 -17.53 11.84
CA ILE A 122 5.07 -17.90 11.32
C ILE A 122 5.31 -19.40 11.50
N ASN A 123 5.02 -19.92 12.69
CA ASN A 123 5.15 -21.35 12.96
C ASN A 123 4.20 -22.19 12.09
N LEU A 124 3.00 -21.68 11.78
CA LEU A 124 2.03 -22.30 10.88
C LEU A 124 2.54 -22.38 9.43
N ASP A 125 3.21 -21.32 8.93
CA ASP A 125 3.88 -21.32 7.62
C ASP A 125 4.99 -22.37 7.54
N GLY A 126 5.68 -22.61 8.66
CA GLY A 126 6.72 -23.61 8.80
C GLY A 126 6.24 -25.07 8.72
N ILE A 127 4.92 -25.34 8.67
CA ILE A 127 4.42 -26.71 8.53
C ILE A 127 4.77 -27.27 7.15
N SER A 128 5.61 -28.30 7.15
CA SER A 128 6.03 -28.96 5.91
C SER A 128 4.89 -29.67 5.19
N LYS A 129 5.00 -29.76 3.87
CA LYS A 129 4.10 -30.55 3.02
C LYS A 129 4.01 -32.02 3.49
N GLY A 130 5.11 -32.57 4.02
CA GLY A 130 5.17 -33.94 4.56
C GLY A 130 4.26 -34.13 5.76
N GLN A 131 4.29 -33.21 6.74
CA GLN A 131 3.47 -33.26 7.94
C GLN A 131 1.97 -33.19 7.63
N LEU A 132 1.57 -32.40 6.64
CA LEU A 132 0.18 -32.31 6.20
C LEU A 132 -0.25 -33.52 5.35
N MET A 133 0.66 -34.11 4.57
CA MET A 133 0.38 -35.36 3.87
C MET A 133 0.19 -36.53 4.83
N GLU A 134 0.99 -36.62 5.88
CA GLU A 134 0.84 -37.60 6.95
C GLU A 134 -0.56 -37.50 7.57
N LEU A 135 -0.95 -36.29 7.98
CA LEU A 135 -2.27 -35.99 8.56
C LEU A 135 -3.41 -36.39 7.62
N LYS A 136 -3.26 -36.12 6.32
CA LYS A 136 -4.25 -36.45 5.29
C LYS A 136 -4.31 -37.95 4.99
N SER A 137 -3.21 -38.69 5.16
CA SER A 137 -3.14 -40.12 4.87
C SER A 137 -3.94 -40.97 5.87
N MET A 138 -4.26 -40.42 7.04
CA MET A 138 -5.01 -41.10 8.10
C MET A 138 -6.42 -41.51 7.64
N GLN A 139 -6.77 -42.78 7.87
CA GLN A 139 -8.11 -43.29 7.56
C GLN A 139 -9.16 -42.81 8.58
N ALA A 140 -8.76 -42.67 9.85
CA ALA A 140 -9.55 -42.11 10.92
C ALA A 140 -8.66 -41.23 11.82
N LEU A 141 -9.18 -40.09 12.26
CA LEU A 141 -8.46 -39.16 13.13
C LEU A 141 -8.81 -39.40 14.61
N PRO A 142 -7.83 -39.34 15.53
CA PRO A 142 -8.10 -39.17 16.94
C PRO A 142 -8.97 -37.93 17.19
N LYS A 143 -9.89 -38.02 18.15
CA LYS A 143 -10.84 -36.93 18.44
C LYS A 143 -10.16 -35.56 18.65
N PRO A 144 -9.06 -35.43 19.42
CA PRO A 144 -8.41 -34.13 19.59
C PRO A 144 -7.90 -33.51 18.27
N LEU A 145 -7.39 -34.34 17.37
CA LEU A 145 -6.88 -33.86 16.08
C LEU A 145 -8.01 -33.47 15.13
N LEU A 146 -9.12 -34.19 15.17
CA LEU A 146 -10.33 -33.84 14.45
C LEU A 146 -10.94 -32.52 14.94
N ASP A 147 -10.95 -32.31 16.26
CA ASP A 147 -11.47 -31.10 16.90
C ASP A 147 -10.61 -29.87 16.52
N ILE A 148 -9.27 -29.97 16.53
CA ILE A 148 -8.37 -28.90 16.04
C ILE A 148 -8.71 -28.54 14.59
N LEU A 149 -8.78 -29.53 13.70
CA LEU A 149 -9.08 -29.28 12.30
C LEU A 149 -10.51 -28.76 12.08
N THR A 150 -11.43 -29.10 12.99
CA THR A 150 -12.77 -28.53 12.99
C THR A 150 -12.72 -27.05 13.35
N CYS A 151 -11.95 -26.65 14.37
CA CYS A 151 -11.73 -25.24 14.70
C CYS A 151 -11.12 -24.48 13.51
N VAL A 152 -10.05 -25.01 12.92
CA VAL A 152 -9.41 -24.43 11.72
C VAL A 152 -10.42 -24.26 10.58
N SER A 153 -11.28 -25.26 10.35
CA SER A 153 -12.31 -25.17 9.29
C SER A 153 -13.36 -24.10 9.60
N ILE A 154 -13.82 -24.01 10.85
CA ILE A 154 -14.78 -22.98 11.29
C ILE A 154 -14.19 -21.58 11.10
N LEU A 155 -12.93 -21.37 11.51
CA LEU A 155 -12.23 -20.08 11.40
C LEU A 155 -11.97 -19.67 9.94
N LYS A 156 -11.81 -20.65 9.04
CA LYS A 156 -11.72 -20.43 7.59
C LYS A 156 -13.06 -20.06 6.94
N GLY A 157 -14.16 -20.06 7.71
CA GLY A 157 -15.52 -19.84 7.20
C GLY A 157 -16.19 -21.08 6.61
N ASP A 158 -15.58 -22.27 6.70
CA ASP A 158 -16.26 -23.51 6.32
C ASP A 158 -17.36 -23.83 7.37
N ARG A 159 -18.43 -24.51 6.93
CA ARG A 159 -19.51 -24.99 7.81
C ARG A 159 -19.51 -26.52 7.87
N PRO A 160 -18.51 -27.15 8.52
CA PRO A 160 -18.44 -28.60 8.61
C PRO A 160 -19.64 -29.14 9.40
N GLN A 161 -20.42 -30.01 8.76
CA GLN A 161 -21.59 -30.62 9.40
C GLN A 161 -21.13 -31.68 10.42
N PRO A 162 -21.60 -31.63 11.67
CA PRO A 162 -21.28 -32.65 12.67
C PRO A 162 -21.86 -34.01 12.24
N GLY A 163 -21.02 -35.04 12.23
CA GLY A 163 -21.45 -36.38 11.83
C GLY A 163 -20.31 -37.27 11.33
N PRO A 164 -20.61 -38.51 10.90
CA PRO A 164 -19.61 -39.52 10.53
C PRO A 164 -18.77 -39.15 9.30
N HIS A 165 -19.16 -38.11 8.55
CA HIS A 165 -18.46 -37.64 7.35
C HIS A 165 -17.68 -36.35 7.55
N ILE A 166 -17.63 -35.79 8.77
CA ILE A 166 -16.92 -34.52 9.05
C ILE A 166 -15.45 -34.59 8.64
N TRP A 167 -14.76 -35.69 8.95
CA TRP A 167 -13.37 -35.90 8.52
C TRP A 167 -13.24 -35.91 7.00
N LYS A 168 -14.17 -36.56 6.28
CA LYS A 168 -14.14 -36.60 4.82
C LYS A 168 -14.25 -35.19 4.21
N SER A 169 -15.07 -34.33 4.80
CA SER A 169 -15.24 -32.93 4.39
C SER A 169 -13.97 -32.11 4.64
N ILE A 170 -13.41 -32.18 5.84
CA ILE A 170 -12.18 -31.48 6.24
C ILE A 170 -11.00 -31.94 5.35
N LYS A 171 -10.86 -33.25 5.15
CA LYS A 171 -9.83 -33.86 4.28
C LYS A 171 -9.91 -33.39 2.82
N GLN A 172 -11.11 -33.07 2.34
CA GLN A 172 -11.32 -32.50 1.01
C GLN A 172 -10.92 -31.01 0.96
N SER A 173 -11.17 -30.25 2.02
CA SER A 173 -10.71 -28.86 2.18
C SER A 173 -9.17 -28.78 2.13
N MET A 174 -8.49 -29.82 2.63
CA MET A 174 -7.02 -29.99 2.57
C MET A 174 -6.51 -30.65 1.26
N SER A 175 -7.27 -30.55 0.17
CA SER A 175 -6.92 -31.20 -1.11
C SER A 175 -5.64 -30.61 -1.73
N ASN A 176 -5.51 -29.28 -1.72
CA ASN A 176 -4.28 -28.56 -2.04
C ASN A 176 -3.65 -28.04 -0.74
N THR A 177 -2.59 -28.72 -0.31
CA THR A 177 -1.91 -28.46 0.96
C THR A 177 -1.25 -27.08 1.05
N ALA A 178 -0.71 -26.57 -0.07
CA ALA A 178 -0.10 -25.24 -0.11
C ALA A 178 -1.16 -24.14 -0.02
N TYR A 179 -2.23 -24.29 -0.80
CA TYR A 179 -3.37 -23.38 -0.76
C TYR A 179 -4.07 -23.41 0.60
N PHE A 180 -4.15 -24.58 1.25
CA PHE A 180 -4.75 -24.68 2.58
C PHE A 180 -4.00 -23.83 3.61
N LEU A 181 -2.66 -23.85 3.63
CA LEU A 181 -1.87 -23.01 4.55
C LEU A 181 -1.99 -21.52 4.22
N ASP A 182 -1.94 -21.17 2.93
CA ASP A 182 -2.15 -19.81 2.43
C ASP A 182 -3.50 -19.25 2.90
N GLN A 183 -4.58 -20.04 2.80
CA GLN A 183 -5.90 -19.65 3.30
C GLN A 183 -5.93 -19.40 4.80
N LEU A 184 -5.10 -20.07 5.61
CA LEU A 184 -5.05 -19.84 7.05
C LEU A 184 -4.29 -18.56 7.40
N GLN A 185 -3.28 -18.20 6.61
CA GLN A 185 -2.51 -16.96 6.78
C GLN A 185 -3.33 -15.72 6.42
N CYS A 186 -4.30 -15.85 5.51
CA CYS A 186 -5.18 -14.75 5.11
C CYS A 186 -6.35 -14.48 6.05
N ILE A 187 -6.51 -15.20 7.17
CA ILE A 187 -7.63 -14.99 8.10
C ILE A 187 -7.35 -13.77 8.97
N ALA A 188 -8.17 -12.72 8.83
CA ALA A 188 -8.18 -11.55 9.70
C ALA A 188 -8.97 -11.85 10.99
N PRO A 189 -8.33 -11.89 12.18
CA PRO A 189 -8.99 -12.21 13.43
C PRO A 189 -10.23 -11.37 13.69
N GLU A 190 -10.17 -10.05 13.47
CA GLU A 190 -11.23 -9.07 13.71
C GLU A 190 -12.49 -9.26 12.85
N CYS A 191 -12.38 -9.95 11.72
CA CYS A 191 -13.50 -10.21 10.81
C CYS A 191 -14.29 -11.48 11.18
N LEU A 192 -13.90 -12.18 12.25
CA LEU A 192 -14.54 -13.42 12.67
C LEU A 192 -15.85 -13.17 13.42
N ASP A 193 -16.86 -13.97 13.08
CA ASP A 193 -18.18 -13.90 13.69
C ASP A 193 -18.15 -14.41 15.14
N GLU A 194 -18.84 -13.71 16.04
CA GLU A 194 -18.89 -14.03 17.46
C GLU A 194 -19.44 -15.44 17.74
N ALA A 195 -20.40 -15.92 16.93
CA ALA A 195 -20.93 -17.27 17.08
C ALA A 195 -19.96 -18.35 16.57
N ASP A 196 -19.08 -18.03 15.62
CA ASP A 196 -18.00 -18.93 15.18
C ASP A 196 -16.89 -19.00 16.24
N ILE A 197 -16.50 -17.86 16.84
CA ILE A 197 -15.54 -17.81 17.95
C ILE A 197 -16.05 -18.59 19.16
N LYS A 198 -17.31 -18.40 19.54
CA LYS A 198 -17.92 -19.14 20.65
C LYS A 198 -17.90 -20.65 20.43
N ARG A 199 -18.19 -21.10 19.20
CA ARG A 199 -18.11 -22.52 18.83
C ARG A 199 -16.69 -23.07 18.94
N VAL A 200 -15.69 -22.28 18.54
CA VAL A 200 -14.27 -22.66 18.68
C VAL A 200 -13.87 -22.71 20.16
N GLN A 201 -14.28 -21.74 20.98
CA GLN A 201 -14.03 -21.74 22.42
C GLN A 201 -14.64 -22.96 23.13
N ASP A 202 -15.87 -23.36 22.76
CA ASP A 202 -16.51 -24.56 23.32
C ASP A 202 -15.70 -25.84 23.02
N ILE A 203 -15.05 -25.90 21.84
CA ILE A 203 -14.16 -27.02 21.47
C ILE A 203 -12.84 -26.92 22.24
N LEU A 204 -12.23 -25.75 22.33
CA LEU A 204 -10.98 -25.51 23.05
C LEU A 204 -11.09 -25.74 24.57
N ALA A 205 -12.29 -25.62 25.14
CA ALA A 205 -12.54 -25.90 26.55
C ALA A 205 -12.44 -27.40 26.92
N THR A 206 -12.24 -28.29 25.94
CA THR A 206 -12.07 -29.72 26.21
C THR A 206 -10.69 -30.02 26.83
N PRO A 207 -10.57 -30.90 27.84
CA PRO A 207 -9.33 -31.11 28.61
C PRO A 207 -8.11 -31.54 27.78
N ASP A 208 -8.32 -32.12 26.60
CA ASP A 208 -7.26 -32.62 25.73
C ASP A 208 -6.75 -31.56 24.71
N MET A 209 -7.25 -30.32 24.75
CA MET A 209 -6.87 -29.21 23.86
C MET A 209 -5.71 -28.39 24.42
N THR A 210 -4.55 -29.03 24.61
CA THR A 210 -3.30 -28.34 24.94
C THR A 210 -2.19 -28.74 23.97
N PRO A 211 -1.26 -27.85 23.61
CA PRO A 211 -0.16 -28.17 22.70
C PRO A 211 0.61 -29.44 23.13
N GLN A 212 0.84 -29.63 24.43
CA GLN A 212 1.49 -30.81 24.99
C GLN A 212 0.66 -32.08 24.78
N ALA A 213 -0.65 -32.04 25.05
CA ALA A 213 -1.52 -33.21 24.90
C ALA A 213 -1.68 -33.65 23.44
N VAL A 214 -1.65 -32.71 22.48
CA VAL A 214 -1.87 -33.00 21.05
C VAL A 214 -0.60 -33.34 20.29
N SER A 215 0.58 -32.97 20.82
CA SER A 215 1.90 -33.27 20.23
C SER A 215 2.14 -34.76 19.95
N LYS A 216 1.54 -35.65 20.76
CA LYS A 216 1.66 -37.11 20.61
C LYS A 216 0.93 -37.68 19.38
N PHE A 217 0.07 -36.89 18.73
CA PHE A 217 -0.73 -37.34 17.59
C PHE A 217 -0.20 -36.86 16.25
N SER A 218 0.45 -35.69 16.20
CA SER A 218 1.11 -35.14 15.02
C SER A 218 1.99 -33.97 15.43
N THR A 219 3.14 -33.81 14.77
CA THR A 219 4.00 -32.63 14.96
C THR A 219 3.37 -31.34 14.45
N ALA A 220 2.38 -31.41 13.55
CA ALA A 220 1.62 -30.25 13.06
C ALA A 220 0.47 -29.84 14.00
N ALA A 221 -0.03 -30.77 14.83
CA ALA A 221 -1.15 -30.54 15.73
C ALA A 221 -0.90 -29.43 16.77
N PRO A 222 0.23 -29.38 17.49
CA PRO A 222 0.48 -28.31 18.45
C PRO A 222 0.60 -26.95 17.77
N ILE A 223 1.20 -26.89 16.58
CA ILE A 223 1.35 -25.64 15.81
C ILE A 223 -0.03 -25.09 15.41
N MET A 224 -0.89 -25.94 14.83
CA MET A 224 -2.25 -25.54 14.47
C MET A 224 -3.08 -25.13 15.69
N LEU A 225 -2.95 -25.84 16.80
CA LEU A 225 -3.68 -25.52 18.03
C LEU A 225 -3.21 -24.17 18.62
N THR A 226 -1.91 -23.92 18.69
CA THR A 226 -1.36 -22.64 19.16
C THR A 226 -1.85 -21.48 18.28
N TRP A 227 -1.87 -21.67 16.96
CA TRP A 227 -2.42 -20.67 16.04
C TRP A 227 -3.92 -20.41 16.27
N VAL A 228 -4.74 -21.46 16.44
CA VAL A 228 -6.17 -21.32 16.76
C VAL A 228 -6.37 -20.53 18.06
N ILE A 229 -5.59 -20.85 19.11
CA ILE A 229 -5.67 -20.18 20.41
C ILE A 229 -5.28 -18.70 20.30
N ALA A 230 -4.17 -18.40 19.62
CA ALA A 230 -3.68 -17.04 19.47
C ALA A 230 -4.64 -16.17 18.67
N LEU A 231 -5.20 -16.70 17.58
CA LEU A 231 -6.18 -16.02 16.74
C LEU A 231 -7.47 -15.69 17.52
N VAL A 232 -8.00 -16.65 18.28
CA VAL A 232 -9.15 -16.41 19.17
C VAL A 232 -8.79 -15.40 20.27
N GLY A 233 -7.57 -15.46 20.80
CA GLY A 233 -7.05 -14.51 21.78
C GLY A 233 -7.06 -13.07 21.27
N VAL A 234 -6.56 -12.84 20.06
CA VAL A 234 -6.59 -11.52 19.39
C VAL A 234 -8.03 -11.01 19.28
N TRP A 235 -8.96 -11.84 18.79
CA TRP A 235 -10.36 -11.44 18.65
C TRP A 235 -11.00 -11.01 19.98
N ILE A 236 -10.74 -11.77 21.06
CA ILE A 236 -11.26 -11.45 22.40
C ILE A 236 -10.69 -10.12 22.90
N LYS A 237 -9.37 -9.95 22.80
CA LYS A 237 -8.69 -8.73 23.25
C LYS A 237 -9.12 -7.52 22.42
N PHE A 238 -9.36 -7.70 21.13
CA PHE A 238 -9.89 -6.69 20.24
C PHE A 238 -11.29 -6.24 20.69
N LYS A 239 -12.19 -7.17 21.01
CA LYS A 239 -13.53 -6.85 21.54
C LYS A 239 -13.49 -6.07 22.85
N VAL A 240 -12.58 -6.44 23.76
CA VAL A 240 -12.38 -5.72 25.03
C VAL A 240 -11.89 -4.29 24.76
N TYR A 241 -10.86 -4.13 23.93
CA TYR A 241 -10.31 -2.82 23.56
C TYR A 241 -11.37 -1.89 22.96
N THR A 242 -12.14 -2.37 21.98
CA THR A 242 -13.19 -1.56 21.34
C THR A 242 -14.32 -1.16 22.30
N THR A 243 -14.62 -2.01 23.29
CA THR A 243 -15.64 -1.71 24.30
C THR A 243 -15.15 -0.62 25.26
N THR A 244 -13.86 -0.68 25.67
CA THR A 244 -13.27 0.30 26.59
C THR A 244 -13.07 1.70 25.98
N GLN A 245 -12.88 1.81 24.66
CA GLN A 245 -12.75 3.10 23.96
C GLN A 245 -14.10 3.86 23.86
N GLY A 246 -15.22 3.14 23.78
CA GLY A 246 -16.56 3.75 23.76
C GLY A 246 -16.96 4.38 25.10
N GLU A 247 -16.31 4.01 26.20
CA GLU A 247 -16.57 4.53 27.54
C GLU A 247 -15.74 5.79 27.87
N THR A 248 -14.69 6.09 27.10
CA THR A 248 -13.80 7.25 27.29
C THR A 248 -14.16 8.50 26.47
N GLY A 249 -15.12 8.39 25.53
CA GLY A 249 -15.54 9.47 24.63
C GLY A 249 -16.74 10.27 25.13
N GLY A 250 -16.53 11.12 26.14
CA GLY A 250 -17.43 12.22 26.50
C GLY A 250 -16.96 13.54 25.86
N GLU A 251 -17.91 14.31 25.34
CA GLU A 251 -17.82 15.50 24.47
C GLU A 251 -16.70 16.53 24.78
N THR A 252 -16.02 17.02 23.73
CA THR A 252 -15.53 18.41 23.60
C THR A 252 -15.11 18.70 22.15
N GLU A 253 -16.00 19.35 21.38
CA GLU A 253 -15.65 20.11 20.17
C GLU A 253 -15.51 21.60 20.52
N ALA A 254 -14.48 22.27 19.97
CA ALA A 254 -14.52 23.71 19.69
C ALA A 254 -13.52 24.11 18.59
N GLU A 255 -14.09 24.70 17.53
CA GLU A 255 -13.53 25.70 16.58
C GLU A 255 -12.43 25.27 15.57
N ALA A 256 -12.49 25.60 14.27
CA ALA A 256 -13.33 26.53 13.51
C ALA A 256 -13.35 26.18 12.01
N SER A 257 -14.52 26.32 11.36
CA SER A 257 -14.66 26.33 9.90
C SER A 257 -15.72 27.37 9.50
N ALA A 258 -15.31 28.37 8.71
CA ALA A 258 -16.21 29.34 8.07
C ALA A 258 -16.53 28.90 6.62
N PRO A 259 -17.64 29.37 6.02
CA PRO A 259 -18.46 28.54 5.14
C PRO A 259 -18.18 28.73 3.64
N THR A 260 -18.35 27.66 2.86
CA THR A 260 -18.64 27.71 1.41
C THR A 260 -20.03 27.13 1.16
N PRO A 261 -20.78 27.63 0.16
CA PRO A 261 -22.21 27.36 0.03
C PRO A 261 -22.45 26.02 -0.64
N THR A 262 -22.80 25.01 0.15
CA THR A 262 -23.31 23.71 -0.31
C THR A 262 -24.81 23.78 -0.63
N PRO A 263 -25.33 22.89 -1.50
CA PRO A 263 -26.78 22.73 -1.69
C PRO A 263 -27.47 22.45 -0.34
N ASN A 264 -28.70 22.94 -0.17
CA ASN A 264 -29.45 22.87 1.08
C ASN A 264 -29.40 21.46 1.70
N PRO A 265 -28.84 21.28 2.91
CA PRO A 265 -28.75 19.99 3.58
C PRO A 265 -30.10 19.27 3.71
N ASP A 266 -31.19 20.04 3.83
CA ASP A 266 -32.55 19.50 3.93
C ASP A 266 -33.00 18.85 2.61
N ASP A 267 -32.68 19.46 1.47
CA ASP A 267 -33.02 18.91 0.15
C ASP A 267 -32.24 17.61 -0.11
N MET A 268 -30.98 17.55 0.33
CA MET A 268 -30.12 16.36 0.25
C MET A 268 -30.62 15.23 1.15
N ALA A 269 -30.94 15.54 2.40
CA ALA A 269 -31.48 14.56 3.35
C ALA A 269 -32.82 14.01 2.87
N GLN A 270 -33.68 14.86 2.32
CA GLN A 270 -34.97 14.46 1.76
C GLN A 270 -34.80 13.56 0.53
N ALA A 271 -33.88 13.87 -0.38
CA ALA A 271 -33.61 13.05 -1.56
C ALA A 271 -33.01 11.68 -1.20
N GLN A 272 -32.10 11.63 -0.21
CA GLN A 272 -31.52 10.38 0.29
C GLN A 272 -32.57 9.53 1.02
N ALA A 273 -33.44 10.15 1.82
CA ALA A 273 -34.54 9.48 2.50
C ALA A 273 -35.54 8.88 1.49
N ALA A 274 -35.90 9.64 0.45
CA ALA A 274 -36.77 9.17 -0.63
C ALA A 274 -36.16 7.98 -1.38
N LEU A 275 -34.85 7.99 -1.64
CA LEU A 275 -34.17 6.84 -2.27
C LEU A 275 -34.15 5.61 -1.35
N SER A 276 -33.89 5.79 -0.07
CA SER A 276 -33.94 4.71 0.93
C SER A 276 -35.33 4.11 1.05
N GLU A 277 -36.38 4.93 1.06
CA GLU A 277 -37.77 4.48 1.06
C GLU A 277 -38.12 3.70 -0.21
N ALA A 278 -37.68 4.18 -1.37
CA ALA A 278 -37.90 3.49 -2.64
C ALA A 278 -37.16 2.13 -2.70
N LEU A 279 -35.93 2.06 -2.20
CA LEU A 279 -35.16 0.81 -2.07
C LEU A 279 -35.84 -0.16 -1.09
N ALA A 280 -36.38 0.33 0.03
CA ALA A 280 -37.19 -0.48 0.94
C ALA A 280 -38.49 -0.97 0.28
N GLY A 281 -39.08 -0.17 -0.61
CA GLY A 281 -40.22 -0.53 -1.46
C GLY A 281 -39.89 -1.68 -2.41
N LEU A 282 -38.71 -1.69 -3.03
CA LEU A 282 -38.27 -2.75 -3.95
C LEU A 282 -38.27 -4.14 -3.29
N ASN A 283 -37.90 -4.22 -2.00
CA ASN A 283 -37.96 -5.47 -1.23
C ASN A 283 -39.38 -6.00 -1.00
N LYS A 284 -40.41 -5.16 -1.22
CA LYS A 284 -41.83 -5.54 -1.10
C LYS A 284 -42.43 -6.02 -2.42
N VAL A 285 -41.71 -5.89 -3.54
CA VAL A 285 -42.14 -6.36 -4.86
C VAL A 285 -42.10 -7.88 -4.89
N ARG A 286 -43.25 -8.53 -5.09
CA ARG A 286 -43.34 -9.99 -5.08
C ARG A 286 -43.02 -10.52 -6.47
N LYS A 287 -42.60 -11.78 -6.51
CA LYS A 287 -42.36 -12.52 -7.77
C LYS A 287 -43.60 -12.52 -8.69
N MET A 288 -44.80 -12.58 -8.11
CA MET A 288 -46.06 -12.49 -8.88
C MET A 288 -46.20 -11.16 -9.61
N ASP A 289 -45.81 -10.05 -8.98
CA ASP A 289 -45.96 -8.71 -9.58
C ASP A 289 -45.03 -8.56 -10.81
N ILE A 290 -43.81 -9.12 -10.75
CA ILE A 290 -42.88 -9.19 -11.90
C ILE A 290 -43.44 -10.13 -12.99
N MET A 291 -44.09 -11.24 -12.61
CA MET A 291 -44.71 -12.15 -13.56
C MET A 291 -45.91 -11.51 -14.29
N GLU A 292 -46.69 -10.67 -13.61
CA GLU A 292 -47.79 -9.90 -14.21
C GLU A 292 -47.29 -8.92 -15.26
N VAL A 293 -46.22 -8.17 -14.97
CA VAL A 293 -45.54 -7.28 -15.93
C VAL A 293 -45.03 -8.07 -17.15
N LYS A 294 -44.39 -9.22 -16.92
CA LYS A 294 -43.86 -10.07 -18.00
C LYS A 294 -44.95 -10.73 -18.85
N ALA A 295 -46.14 -10.94 -18.30
CA ALA A 295 -47.27 -11.54 -19.02
C ALA A 295 -47.95 -10.56 -19.99
N MET A 296 -47.62 -9.26 -19.93
CA MET A 296 -48.17 -8.26 -20.84
C MET A 296 -47.62 -8.44 -22.26
N LYS A 297 -48.50 -8.80 -23.20
CA LYS A 297 -48.17 -8.88 -24.63
C LYS A 297 -47.87 -7.51 -25.24
N THR A 298 -48.57 -6.48 -24.76
CA THR A 298 -48.36 -5.08 -25.10
C THR A 298 -48.46 -4.27 -23.82
N PRO A 299 -47.34 -3.85 -23.20
CA PRO A 299 -47.38 -3.04 -21.99
C PRO A 299 -48.00 -1.67 -22.30
N PRO A 300 -48.76 -1.06 -21.38
CA PRO A 300 -49.12 0.35 -21.47
C PRO A 300 -47.86 1.21 -21.65
N LYS A 301 -47.91 2.22 -22.53
CA LYS A 301 -46.74 3.05 -22.87
C LYS A 301 -46.00 3.57 -21.65
N MET A 302 -46.73 4.03 -20.63
CA MET A 302 -46.14 4.48 -19.37
C MET A 302 -45.36 3.39 -18.62
N MET A 303 -45.90 2.16 -18.53
CA MET A 303 -45.18 1.04 -17.92
C MET A 303 -43.93 0.67 -18.73
N GLN A 304 -44.01 0.75 -20.06
CA GLN A 304 -42.86 0.55 -20.94
C GLN A 304 -41.79 1.63 -20.73
N ASP A 305 -42.20 2.89 -20.56
CA ASP A 305 -41.31 4.03 -20.34
C ASP A 305 -40.58 3.90 -18.98
N VAL A 306 -41.27 3.49 -17.90
CA VAL A 306 -40.64 3.19 -16.59
C VAL A 306 -39.55 2.11 -16.71
N PHE A 307 -39.84 1.00 -17.37
CA PHE A 307 -38.84 -0.06 -17.54
C PHE A 307 -37.75 0.28 -18.56
N THR A 308 -38.02 1.19 -19.50
CA THR A 308 -36.99 1.75 -20.39
C THR A 308 -36.02 2.64 -19.61
N CYS A 309 -36.51 3.42 -18.64
CA CYS A 309 -35.65 4.14 -17.69
C CYS A 309 -34.77 3.17 -16.90
N ILE A 310 -35.35 2.11 -16.31
CA ILE A 310 -34.58 1.12 -15.56
C ILE A 310 -33.56 0.41 -16.45
N ALA A 311 -33.95 -0.01 -17.66
CA ALA A 311 -33.04 -0.65 -18.61
C ALA A 311 -31.91 0.29 -19.05
N THR A 312 -32.19 1.60 -19.16
CA THR A 312 -31.18 2.63 -19.44
C THR A 312 -30.20 2.79 -18.28
N LEU A 313 -30.70 2.90 -17.04
CA LEU A 313 -29.89 2.98 -15.82
C LEU A 313 -29.05 1.71 -15.59
N LYS A 314 -29.52 0.56 -16.07
CA LYS A 314 -28.79 -0.72 -16.04
C LYS A 314 -27.87 -0.95 -17.24
N VAL A 315 -27.76 0.03 -18.14
CA VAL A 315 -26.95 -0.04 -19.37
C VAL A 315 -27.28 -1.27 -20.24
N VAL A 316 -28.55 -1.68 -20.26
CA VAL A 316 -29.00 -2.85 -21.01
C VAL A 316 -28.94 -2.57 -22.51
N PRO A 317 -28.38 -3.47 -23.34
CA PRO A 317 -28.37 -3.29 -24.79
C PRO A 317 -29.80 -3.15 -25.37
N GLN A 318 -30.02 -2.08 -26.13
CA GLN A 318 -31.32 -1.73 -26.73
C GLN A 318 -32.43 -1.53 -25.68
N PRO A 319 -32.30 -0.53 -24.77
CA PRO A 319 -33.17 -0.41 -23.61
C PRO A 319 -34.62 -0.05 -23.95
N ASP A 320 -34.91 0.48 -25.15
CA ASP A 320 -36.27 0.80 -25.61
C ASP A 320 -37.05 -0.43 -26.12
N LYS A 321 -36.37 -1.57 -26.32
CA LYS A 321 -37.00 -2.78 -26.85
C LYS A 321 -37.56 -3.63 -25.73
N TRP A 322 -38.87 -3.90 -25.79
CA TRP A 322 -39.55 -4.75 -24.81
C TRP A 322 -38.91 -6.14 -24.66
N GLY A 323 -38.34 -6.72 -25.73
CA GLY A 323 -37.60 -7.98 -25.65
C GLY A 323 -36.35 -7.93 -24.76
N SER A 324 -35.61 -6.81 -24.77
CA SER A 324 -34.47 -6.59 -23.89
C SER A 324 -34.92 -6.39 -22.43
N ILE A 325 -36.02 -5.64 -22.24
CA ILE A 325 -36.65 -5.44 -20.93
C ILE A 325 -37.13 -6.77 -20.34
N LEU A 326 -37.81 -7.62 -21.13
CA LEU A 326 -38.25 -8.94 -20.67
C LEU A 326 -37.08 -9.85 -20.28
N LYS A 327 -35.94 -9.74 -20.95
CA LYS A 327 -34.71 -10.46 -20.59
C LYS A 327 -34.17 -9.97 -19.24
N MET A 328 -34.14 -8.66 -19.02
CA MET A 328 -33.78 -8.05 -17.74
C MET A 328 -34.73 -8.49 -16.61
N LEU A 329 -36.05 -8.45 -16.83
CA LEU A 329 -37.06 -8.90 -15.87
C LEU A 329 -37.06 -10.43 -15.65
N SER A 330 -36.37 -11.19 -16.49
CA SER A 330 -36.22 -12.64 -16.32
C SER A 330 -35.03 -13.03 -15.44
N ASP A 331 -34.19 -12.08 -15.08
CA ASP A 331 -33.09 -12.30 -14.15
C ASP A 331 -33.64 -12.51 -12.72
N THR A 332 -33.28 -13.63 -12.09
CA THR A 332 -33.63 -13.95 -10.71
C THR A 332 -33.02 -12.96 -9.70
N GLY A 333 -31.96 -12.25 -10.09
CA GLY A 333 -31.33 -11.18 -9.32
C GLY A 333 -31.83 -9.78 -9.66
N PHE A 334 -32.85 -9.62 -10.51
CA PHE A 334 -33.27 -8.31 -11.03
C PHE A 334 -33.48 -7.25 -9.93
N ILE A 335 -34.30 -7.54 -8.91
CA ILE A 335 -34.56 -6.59 -7.80
C ILE A 335 -33.27 -6.27 -7.04
N ARG A 336 -32.47 -7.30 -6.69
CA ARG A 336 -31.19 -7.12 -6.01
C ARG A 336 -30.23 -6.23 -6.82
N SER A 337 -30.26 -6.36 -8.14
CA SER A 337 -29.44 -5.58 -9.06
C SER A 337 -29.86 -4.10 -9.19
N LEU A 338 -31.00 -3.69 -8.62
CA LEU A 338 -31.40 -2.29 -8.52
C LEU A 338 -30.87 -1.64 -7.23
N HIS A 339 -30.61 -2.44 -6.19
CA HIS A 339 -29.97 -1.95 -4.95
C HIS A 339 -28.48 -1.59 -5.15
N THR A 340 -27.86 -2.10 -6.22
CA THR A 340 -26.45 -1.89 -6.52
C THR A 340 -26.19 -0.71 -7.44
N ILE A 341 -27.21 0.07 -7.79
CA ILE A 341 -27.09 1.24 -8.68
C ILE A 341 -27.25 2.49 -7.83
N GLY A 342 -26.13 3.20 -7.62
CA GLY A 342 -26.08 4.50 -6.98
C GLY A 342 -26.20 5.64 -7.97
N TRP A 343 -26.37 6.87 -7.46
CA TRP A 343 -26.47 8.06 -8.31
C TRP A 343 -25.16 8.33 -9.10
N GLN A 344 -24.02 7.88 -8.58
CA GLN A 344 -22.69 8.00 -9.20
C GLN A 344 -22.49 7.08 -10.41
N ASP A 345 -23.23 5.97 -10.45
CA ASP A 345 -23.17 5.00 -11.56
C ASP A 345 -23.90 5.49 -12.82
N VAL A 346 -24.67 6.58 -12.70
CA VAL A 346 -25.49 7.13 -13.78
C VAL A 346 -24.69 8.19 -14.53
N SER A 347 -24.18 7.82 -15.70
CA SER A 347 -23.47 8.74 -16.59
C SER A 347 -24.38 9.89 -17.05
N GLU A 348 -23.78 11.02 -17.43
CA GLU A 348 -24.51 12.17 -18.00
C GLU A 348 -25.35 11.81 -19.22
N ARG A 349 -24.92 10.79 -19.98
CA ARG A 349 -25.65 10.27 -21.14
C ARG A 349 -26.91 9.52 -20.73
N GLU A 350 -26.84 8.70 -19.69
CA GLU A 350 -27.98 7.94 -19.17
C GLU A 350 -28.99 8.86 -18.48
N ALA A 351 -28.51 9.79 -17.64
CA ALA A 351 -29.35 10.77 -16.96
C ALA A 351 -30.17 11.60 -17.95
N LYS A 352 -29.52 12.22 -18.96
CA LYS A 352 -30.23 12.98 -20.01
C LYS A 352 -31.30 12.17 -20.73
N ARG A 353 -31.04 10.87 -20.94
CA ARG A 353 -31.97 9.97 -21.60
C ARG A 353 -33.16 9.63 -20.70
N VAL A 354 -32.92 9.40 -19.41
CA VAL A 354 -33.97 9.13 -18.41
C VAL A 354 -34.80 10.40 -18.17
N ASP A 355 -34.19 11.57 -18.02
CA ASP A 355 -34.87 12.85 -17.87
C ASP A 355 -35.79 13.15 -19.07
N ALA A 356 -35.35 12.86 -20.29
CA ALA A 356 -36.17 13.02 -21.49
C ALA A 356 -37.43 12.12 -21.48
N ILE A 357 -37.37 10.95 -20.85
CA ILE A 357 -38.51 10.04 -20.70
C ILE A 357 -39.42 10.52 -19.55
N LEU A 358 -38.84 10.91 -18.41
CA LEU A 358 -39.56 11.42 -17.24
C LEU A 358 -40.27 12.76 -17.50
N ALA A 359 -39.76 13.58 -18.42
CA ALA A 359 -40.37 14.85 -18.82
C ALA A 359 -41.68 14.68 -19.63
N SER A 360 -42.11 13.45 -19.93
CA SER A 360 -43.37 13.21 -20.62
C SER A 360 -44.57 13.60 -19.73
N PRO A 361 -45.58 14.34 -20.24
CA PRO A 361 -46.77 14.75 -19.47
C PRO A 361 -47.57 13.58 -18.89
N ASP A 362 -47.40 12.39 -19.45
CA ASP A 362 -48.09 11.17 -19.04
C ASP A 362 -47.42 10.50 -17.81
N MET A 363 -46.20 10.90 -17.41
CA MET A 363 -45.40 10.27 -16.34
C MET A 363 -45.60 10.96 -14.97
N THR A 364 -46.80 10.86 -14.39
CA THR A 364 -47.08 11.34 -13.02
C THR A 364 -47.20 10.20 -12.01
N PRO A 365 -46.84 10.40 -10.72
CA PRO A 365 -46.99 9.36 -9.69
C PRO A 365 -48.41 8.77 -9.61
N GLU A 366 -49.43 9.62 -9.72
CA GLU A 366 -50.84 9.22 -9.69
C GLU A 366 -51.23 8.37 -10.90
N ALA A 367 -50.75 8.73 -12.10
CA ALA A 367 -51.04 7.97 -13.32
C ALA A 367 -50.32 6.62 -13.30
N VAL A 368 -49.03 6.58 -12.90
CA VAL A 368 -48.23 5.36 -12.80
C VAL A 368 -48.87 4.38 -11.82
N ARG A 369 -49.35 4.86 -10.66
CA ARG A 369 -50.02 4.01 -9.67
C ARG A 369 -51.36 3.45 -10.17
N GLN A 370 -52.13 4.20 -10.96
CA GLN A 370 -53.41 3.75 -11.51
C GLN A 370 -53.26 2.67 -12.61
N ILE A 371 -52.21 2.76 -13.43
CA ILE A 371 -52.03 1.87 -14.60
C ILE A 371 -51.02 0.74 -14.31
N GLY A 372 -49.96 1.00 -13.54
CA GLY A 372 -48.88 0.06 -13.23
C GLY A 372 -49.03 -0.71 -11.91
N GLY A 373 -50.07 -0.40 -11.12
CA GLY A 373 -50.32 -1.01 -9.81
C GLY A 373 -49.19 -0.76 -8.79
N PRO A 374 -49.18 -1.49 -7.65
CA PRO A 374 -48.22 -1.25 -6.57
C PRO A 374 -46.76 -1.45 -6.98
N ALA A 375 -46.49 -2.41 -7.88
CA ALA A 375 -45.12 -2.66 -8.34
C ALA A 375 -44.63 -1.59 -9.31
N GLY A 376 -45.47 -1.11 -10.24
CA GLY A 376 -45.12 0.00 -11.13
C GLY A 376 -44.82 1.29 -10.38
N ASP A 377 -45.59 1.58 -9.33
CA ASP A 377 -45.40 2.72 -8.42
C ASP A 377 -44.03 2.66 -7.72
N ILE A 378 -43.67 1.50 -7.16
CA ILE A 378 -42.36 1.29 -6.50
C ILE A 378 -41.18 1.48 -7.49
N PHE A 379 -41.28 0.91 -8.69
CA PHE A 379 -40.22 1.04 -9.70
C PHE A 379 -40.04 2.49 -10.17
N PHE A 380 -41.15 3.20 -10.37
CA PHE A 380 -41.10 4.61 -10.76
C PHE A 380 -40.57 5.50 -9.64
N ALA A 381 -41.00 5.29 -8.39
CA ALA A 381 -40.48 6.00 -7.23
C ALA A 381 -38.97 5.85 -7.09
N TRP A 382 -38.43 4.65 -7.34
CA TRP A 382 -36.99 4.40 -7.34
C TRP A 382 -36.25 5.18 -8.44
N VAL A 383 -36.75 5.16 -9.68
CA VAL A 383 -36.16 5.92 -10.80
C VAL A 383 -36.13 7.42 -10.48
N VAL A 384 -37.25 7.97 -9.99
CA VAL A 384 -37.36 9.40 -9.67
C VAL A 384 -36.46 9.79 -8.51
N ALA A 385 -36.44 9.01 -7.42
CA ALA A 385 -35.59 9.30 -6.27
C ALA A 385 -34.10 9.27 -6.63
N LEU A 386 -33.68 8.31 -7.46
CA LEU A 386 -32.30 8.22 -7.94
C LEU A 386 -31.91 9.41 -8.82
N MET A 387 -32.78 9.85 -9.74
CA MET A 387 -32.53 10.99 -10.61
C MET A 387 -32.56 12.33 -9.88
N ASN A 388 -33.45 12.49 -8.90
CA ASN A 388 -33.50 13.70 -8.06
C ASN A 388 -32.24 13.84 -7.21
N LEU A 389 -31.80 12.75 -6.56
CA LEU A 389 -30.55 12.74 -5.80
C LEU A 389 -29.38 13.07 -6.72
N ARG A 390 -29.29 12.44 -7.89
CA ARG A 390 -28.25 12.76 -8.87
C ARG A 390 -28.26 14.24 -9.27
N ALA A 391 -29.42 14.79 -9.64
CA ALA A 391 -29.55 16.18 -10.05
C ALA A 391 -29.11 17.17 -8.96
N LEU A 392 -29.40 16.89 -7.69
CA LEU A 392 -28.91 17.67 -6.55
C LEU A 392 -27.39 17.58 -6.41
N MET A 393 -26.83 16.38 -6.53
CA MET A 393 -25.39 16.13 -6.38
C MET A 393 -24.54 16.66 -7.55
N THR A 394 -25.17 16.95 -8.71
CA THR A 394 -24.46 17.39 -9.93
C THR A 394 -24.73 18.85 -10.33
N ARG A 395 -25.37 19.67 -9.49
CA ARG A 395 -25.65 21.10 -9.82
C ARG A 395 -24.36 21.92 -9.91
N PRO A 396 -24.07 22.60 -11.04
CA PRO A 396 -23.00 23.60 -11.08
C PRO A 396 -23.42 24.88 -10.35
N ALA A 397 -22.53 25.43 -9.53
CA ALA A 397 -22.75 26.66 -8.78
C ALA A 397 -22.97 27.86 -9.73
N GLN A 398 -24.16 28.49 -9.71
CA GLN A 398 -24.39 29.79 -10.35
C GLN A 398 -25.31 30.71 -9.51
N ALA A 399 -24.70 31.84 -9.11
CA ALA A 399 -25.11 33.25 -9.21
C ALA A 399 -26.49 33.78 -8.73
N GLU A 400 -26.39 34.88 -7.95
CA GLU A 400 -27.38 35.90 -7.55
C GLU A 400 -28.40 35.46 -6.48
N GLY A 401 -28.75 36.22 -5.43
CA GLY A 401 -28.54 37.62 -5.06
C GLY A 401 -29.70 38.01 -4.11
N GLU A 402 -29.43 38.92 -3.16
CA GLU A 402 -30.38 39.66 -2.31
C GLU A 402 -30.89 39.04 -0.99
N ALA A 403 -31.02 39.93 -0.01
CA ALA A 403 -31.04 39.71 1.43
C ALA A 403 -32.46 39.59 2.04
N GLN A 404 -32.59 38.94 3.21
CA GLN A 404 -33.25 39.47 4.43
C GLN A 404 -33.34 38.47 5.61
N HIS A 405 -32.85 38.93 6.78
CA HIS A 405 -33.28 38.73 8.18
C HIS A 405 -33.95 37.41 8.69
N THR A 406 -33.20 36.69 9.55
CA THR A 406 -33.49 36.15 10.93
C THR A 406 -34.87 35.54 11.33
N PRO A 407 -34.96 34.80 12.46
CA PRO A 407 -34.50 33.42 12.73
C PRO A 407 -35.65 32.52 13.26
N ALA A 408 -35.53 31.19 13.26
CA ALA A 408 -36.06 30.31 14.33
C ALA A 408 -36.05 28.80 13.96
N HIS A 409 -35.50 28.04 14.91
CA HIS A 409 -35.93 26.72 15.38
C HIS A 409 -35.84 25.49 14.46
N GLY A 410 -34.95 24.57 14.88
CA GLY A 410 -35.31 23.16 15.02
C GLY A 410 -34.32 22.17 14.41
N THR A 411 -33.18 21.97 15.06
CA THR A 411 -32.28 20.83 14.79
C THR A 411 -32.94 19.51 15.22
N PRO A 412 -32.79 18.42 14.44
CA PRO A 412 -32.64 17.10 15.01
C PRO A 412 -31.25 16.52 14.68
N ALA A 413 -30.55 16.18 15.76
CA ALA A 413 -29.41 15.29 15.95
C ALA A 413 -28.87 14.51 14.74
N GLY A 414 -27.55 14.62 14.56
CA GLY A 414 -26.75 13.86 13.61
C GLY A 414 -26.74 12.36 13.87
N VAL A 415 -26.66 11.61 12.77
CA VAL A 415 -26.33 10.19 12.75
C VAL A 415 -24.90 10.09 12.20
N LEU A 416 -23.96 9.66 13.05
CA LEU A 416 -22.60 9.29 12.67
C LEU A 416 -22.63 8.13 11.64
N PRO A 417 -21.81 8.17 10.57
CA PRO A 417 -21.66 7.01 9.69
C PRO A 417 -20.87 5.89 10.39
N ASN A 418 -21.33 4.66 10.13
CA ASN A 418 -20.92 3.42 10.77
C ASN A 418 -19.48 3.00 10.38
N LEU A 419 -18.54 3.03 11.33
CA LEU A 419 -17.16 2.53 11.22
C LEU A 419 -17.12 0.98 11.17
N ALA A 420 -17.50 0.39 10.03
CA ALA A 420 -17.74 -1.05 9.91
C ALA A 420 -16.89 -1.78 8.85
N ASP A 421 -15.89 -1.16 8.23
CA ASP A 421 -14.95 -1.88 7.36
C ASP A 421 -13.53 -1.91 7.95
N GLY A 422 -12.89 -3.09 7.93
CA GLY A 422 -11.54 -3.28 8.46
C GLY A 422 -10.43 -2.74 7.55
N SER A 423 -10.76 -2.00 6.49
CA SER A 423 -9.76 -1.55 5.53
C SER A 423 -8.99 -0.31 6.02
N GLU A 424 -9.65 0.60 6.74
CA GLU A 424 -8.94 1.69 7.43
C GLU A 424 -7.97 1.17 8.51
N LEU A 425 -8.23 0.00 9.10
CA LEU A 425 -7.32 -0.64 10.05
C LEU A 425 -6.06 -1.19 9.37
N VAL A 426 -6.16 -1.72 8.14
CA VAL A 426 -5.00 -2.16 7.34
C VAL A 426 -4.10 -0.97 7.03
N TRP A 427 -4.68 0.16 6.65
CA TRP A 427 -3.94 1.39 6.38
C TRP A 427 -3.13 1.84 7.59
N VAL A 428 -3.75 1.91 8.78
CA VAL A 428 -3.06 2.28 10.02
C VAL A 428 -2.03 1.23 10.43
N HIS A 429 -2.38 -0.06 10.36
CA HIS A 429 -1.50 -1.17 10.75
C HIS A 429 -0.20 -1.20 9.95
N LEU A 430 -0.29 -0.92 8.66
CA LEU A 430 0.86 -0.91 7.75
C LEU A 430 1.60 0.44 7.74
N GLY A 431 1.29 1.35 8.66
CA GLY A 431 1.99 2.65 8.79
C GLY A 431 1.54 3.72 7.79
N GLY A 432 0.45 3.52 7.06
CA GLY A 432 -0.04 4.49 6.05
C GLY A 432 -0.30 5.89 6.60
N ALA A 433 -0.63 6.00 7.90
CA ALA A 433 -0.77 7.27 8.62
C ALA A 433 0.49 8.17 8.52
N GLU A 434 1.69 7.58 8.42
CA GLU A 434 2.95 8.32 8.26
C GLU A 434 3.01 9.11 6.94
N LEU A 435 2.28 8.68 5.91
CA LEU A 435 2.30 9.28 4.56
C LEU A 435 1.20 10.34 4.38
N GLU A 436 0.18 10.36 5.25
CA GLU A 436 -0.95 11.27 5.15
C GLU A 436 -0.61 12.76 5.14
N PRO A 437 0.38 13.25 5.92
CA PRO A 437 0.75 14.66 5.88
C PRO A 437 1.14 15.15 4.48
N GLN A 438 1.59 14.27 3.58
CA GLN A 438 1.93 14.63 2.20
C GLN A 438 0.75 14.48 1.22
N LEU A 439 -0.32 13.80 1.63
CA LEU A 439 -1.52 13.51 0.84
C LEU A 439 -2.70 14.42 1.16
N LEU A 440 -2.71 15.02 2.36
CA LEU A 440 -3.74 15.96 2.78
C LEU A 440 -3.63 17.28 2.01
N VAL A 441 -4.80 17.82 1.64
CA VAL A 441 -4.92 19.16 1.08
C VAL A 441 -4.44 20.17 2.11
N ASP A 442 -3.43 20.96 1.75
CA ASP A 442 -2.96 22.04 2.60
C ASP A 442 -4.01 23.15 2.66
N ALA A 443 -4.36 23.62 3.87
CA ALA A 443 -5.42 24.60 4.06
C ALA A 443 -5.10 25.97 3.44
N GLU A 444 -3.83 26.37 3.44
CA GLU A 444 -3.39 27.66 2.89
C GLU A 444 -3.13 27.56 1.39
N MET A 445 -2.50 26.45 0.96
CA MET A 445 -2.10 26.22 -0.42
C MET A 445 -3.15 25.45 -1.23
N GLY A 446 -4.32 25.10 -0.68
CA GLY A 446 -5.46 24.51 -1.40
C GLY A 446 -5.20 23.21 -2.17
N ALA A 447 -4.05 22.55 -1.99
CA ALA A 447 -3.68 21.32 -2.67
C ALA A 447 -2.69 20.51 -1.82
N ALA A 448 -2.61 19.19 -2.05
CA ALA A 448 -1.69 18.32 -1.33
C ALA A 448 -0.24 18.42 -1.86
N PRO A 449 0.82 18.28 -1.05
CA PRO A 449 2.20 18.22 -1.56
C PRO A 449 2.43 17.12 -2.60
N ILE A 450 1.82 15.95 -2.40
CA ILE A 450 1.91 14.76 -3.26
C ILE A 450 0.51 14.29 -3.67
N ARG A 451 0.35 13.83 -4.91
CA ARG A 451 -0.82 13.05 -5.37
C ARG A 451 -0.35 11.73 -5.97
N LEU A 452 -1.06 10.64 -5.68
CA LEU A 452 -0.70 9.31 -6.19
C LEU A 452 -1.54 8.96 -7.40
N VAL A 453 -0.91 8.46 -8.45
CA VAL A 453 -1.56 8.13 -9.73
C VAL A 453 -2.17 6.74 -9.64
N ASP A 454 -3.37 6.55 -10.17
CA ASP A 454 -4.00 5.23 -10.26
C ASP A 454 -3.19 4.34 -11.23
N ALA A 455 -2.76 3.15 -10.80
CA ALA A 455 -2.06 2.20 -11.65
C ALA A 455 -2.84 1.87 -12.93
N ARG A 456 -4.18 1.80 -12.87
CA ARG A 456 -5.05 1.56 -14.02
C ARG A 456 -4.99 2.69 -15.03
N TYR A 457 -4.84 3.94 -14.57
CA TYR A 457 -4.64 5.09 -15.46
C TYR A 457 -3.33 4.98 -16.22
N LEU A 458 -2.22 4.64 -15.54
CA LEU A 458 -0.92 4.45 -16.19
C LEU A 458 -0.94 3.29 -17.20
N ILE A 459 -1.62 2.20 -16.86
CA ILE A 459 -1.81 1.04 -17.74
C ILE A 459 -2.59 1.43 -19.00
N ALA A 460 -3.66 2.21 -18.88
CA ALA A 460 -4.44 2.68 -20.03
C ALA A 460 -3.64 3.68 -20.89
N LEU A 461 -2.96 4.63 -20.23
CA LEU A 461 -2.12 5.63 -20.89
C LEU A 461 -1.02 4.98 -21.74
N ALA A 462 -0.37 3.94 -21.24
CA ALA A 462 0.62 3.17 -21.99
C ALA A 462 0.01 2.42 -23.19
N GLN A 463 -1.17 1.82 -23.01
CA GLN A 463 -1.88 1.11 -24.09
C GLN A 463 -2.26 2.03 -25.26
N ASP A 464 -2.62 3.27 -24.94
CA ASP A 464 -2.97 4.30 -25.93
C ASP A 464 -1.74 4.96 -26.58
N GLY A 465 -0.52 4.52 -26.24
CA GLY A 465 0.73 5.11 -26.74
C GLY A 465 1.01 6.51 -26.18
N GLY A 466 0.44 6.82 -25.01
CA GLY A 466 0.65 8.05 -24.28
C GLY A 466 2.01 8.12 -23.57
N ARG A 467 2.22 9.22 -22.84
CA ARG A 467 3.45 9.51 -22.09
C ARG A 467 3.07 10.10 -20.74
N LEU A 468 3.97 10.00 -19.76
CA LEU A 468 3.75 10.55 -18.42
C LEU A 468 3.39 12.04 -18.51
N GLY A 469 2.37 12.46 -17.75
CA GLY A 469 2.01 13.86 -17.61
C GLY A 469 2.62 14.49 -16.36
N ARG A 470 2.88 15.80 -16.40
CA ARG A 470 3.17 16.56 -15.18
C ARG A 470 1.96 16.49 -14.27
N ARG A 471 2.18 16.41 -12.95
CA ARG A 471 1.10 16.41 -11.95
C ARG A 471 -0.04 17.39 -12.25
N GLN A 472 0.27 18.65 -12.53
CA GLN A 472 -0.74 19.70 -12.74
C GLN A 472 -1.44 19.66 -14.11
N ASP A 473 -0.96 18.83 -15.04
CA ASP A 473 -1.60 18.63 -16.35
C ASP A 473 -2.48 17.37 -16.39
N LEU A 474 -2.39 16.51 -15.37
CA LEU A 474 -3.16 15.28 -15.31
C LEU A 474 -4.60 15.57 -14.84
N PRO A 475 -5.61 14.88 -15.40
CA PRO A 475 -6.99 15.02 -14.94
C PRO A 475 -7.14 14.47 -13.52
N ASP A 476 -8.13 14.95 -12.76
CA ASP A 476 -8.35 14.46 -11.39
C ASP A 476 -8.65 12.96 -11.33
N SER A 477 -9.26 12.40 -12.37
CA SER A 477 -9.50 10.95 -12.51
C SER A 477 -8.22 10.11 -12.64
N ALA A 478 -7.06 10.74 -12.85
CA ALA A 478 -5.78 10.03 -12.87
C ALA A 478 -5.29 9.68 -11.46
N PHE A 479 -5.88 10.25 -10.40
CA PHE A 479 -5.36 10.16 -9.04
C PHE A 479 -6.27 9.36 -8.12
N VAL A 480 -5.65 8.69 -7.14
CA VAL A 480 -6.36 8.00 -6.04
C VAL A 480 -6.49 8.96 -4.87
N SER A 481 -7.68 9.08 -4.28
CA SER A 481 -7.92 9.95 -3.12
C SER A 481 -7.39 9.30 -1.82
N LEU A 482 -7.14 10.11 -0.79
CA LEU A 482 -6.75 9.57 0.52
C LEU A 482 -7.84 8.67 1.13
N GLU A 483 -9.11 9.01 0.93
CA GLU A 483 -10.23 8.17 1.36
C GLU A 483 -10.20 6.79 0.69
N THR A 484 -9.95 6.73 -0.62
CA THR A 484 -9.80 5.46 -1.33
C THR A 484 -8.56 4.71 -0.86
N LEU A 485 -7.43 5.41 -0.65
CA LEU A 485 -6.18 4.81 -0.14
C LEU A 485 -6.38 4.12 1.21
N ARG A 486 -7.05 4.78 2.15
CA ARG A 486 -7.38 4.22 3.47
C ARG A 486 -8.23 2.95 3.36
N ARG A 487 -9.01 2.82 2.28
CA ARG A 487 -9.88 1.67 2.02
C ARG A 487 -9.23 0.58 1.17
N LEU A 488 -8.01 0.80 0.66
CA LEU A 488 -7.30 -0.23 -0.09
C LEU A 488 -6.90 -1.36 0.85
N ARG A 489 -7.18 -2.60 0.41
CA ARG A 489 -6.79 -3.81 1.13
C ARG A 489 -5.28 -4.00 1.10
N ILE A 490 -4.81 -4.98 1.85
CA ILE A 490 -3.41 -5.39 1.84
C ILE A 490 -2.97 -5.73 0.41
N GLY A 491 -1.78 -5.26 0.07
CA GLY A 491 -1.09 -5.53 -1.17
C GLY A 491 -0.27 -6.82 -1.09
N SER A 492 0.36 -7.14 -2.20
CA SER A 492 1.24 -8.30 -2.29
C SER A 492 2.43 -8.15 -1.32
N SER A 493 2.94 -9.27 -0.78
CA SER A 493 4.01 -9.25 0.23
C SER A 493 3.65 -8.49 1.53
N ASN A 494 2.38 -8.49 1.91
CA ASN A 494 1.82 -7.80 3.09
C ASN A 494 2.05 -6.27 3.09
N SER A 495 2.08 -5.63 1.92
CA SER A 495 2.40 -4.21 1.78
C SER A 495 1.17 -3.32 1.74
N LEU A 496 1.34 -2.00 1.89
CA LEU A 496 0.38 -1.02 1.38
C LEU A 496 0.23 -1.22 -0.14
N ARG A 497 -0.95 -0.91 -0.69
CA ARG A 497 -1.14 -0.81 -2.15
C ARG A 497 -0.59 0.51 -2.71
N ILE A 498 0.65 0.82 -2.34
CA ILE A 498 1.40 1.98 -2.80
C ILE A 498 2.69 1.48 -3.46
N ILE A 499 2.87 1.89 -4.72
CA ILE A 499 4.07 1.63 -5.51
C ILE A 499 4.83 2.95 -5.65
N VAL A 500 6.12 2.94 -5.39
CA VAL A 500 7.01 4.11 -5.54
C VAL A 500 8.01 3.81 -6.65
N VAL A 501 8.09 4.67 -7.65
CA VAL A 501 8.91 4.42 -8.85
C VAL A 501 10.16 5.27 -8.82
N SER A 502 11.32 4.61 -8.75
CA SER A 502 12.61 5.27 -8.92
C SER A 502 13.11 5.10 -10.35
N HIS A 503 13.44 6.21 -11.01
CA HIS A 503 13.91 6.20 -12.40
C HIS A 503 14.85 7.37 -12.69
N ALA A 504 15.70 7.18 -13.70
CA ALA A 504 16.54 8.26 -14.21
C ALA A 504 15.70 9.28 -15.00
N TRP A 505 15.90 10.57 -14.75
CA TRP A 505 15.44 11.62 -15.65
C TRP A 505 16.29 11.63 -16.93
N LEU A 506 15.66 11.36 -18.08
CA LEU A 506 16.37 11.28 -19.36
C LEU A 506 16.68 12.66 -19.94
N THR A 507 15.77 13.62 -19.79
CA THR A 507 15.94 15.01 -20.26
C THR A 507 15.60 16.00 -19.14
N PRO A 508 16.00 17.28 -19.24
CA PRO A 508 15.70 18.29 -18.22
C PRO A 508 14.21 18.60 -18.04
N TRP A 509 13.41 18.34 -19.07
CA TRP A 509 12.00 18.73 -19.15
C TRP A 509 11.06 17.58 -18.85
N HIS A 510 11.49 16.36 -19.16
CA HIS A 510 10.66 15.18 -19.11
C HIS A 510 11.50 13.95 -18.77
N PRO A 511 11.10 13.14 -17.77
CA PRO A 511 11.88 11.98 -17.38
C PRO A 511 11.83 10.85 -18.40
N ASP A 512 10.71 10.70 -19.12
CA ASP A 512 10.48 9.63 -20.10
C ASP A 512 9.84 10.15 -21.40
N PRO A 513 10.54 10.98 -22.20
CA PRO A 513 9.95 11.72 -23.30
C PRO A 513 9.44 10.83 -24.43
N HIS A 514 9.81 9.55 -24.49
CA HIS A 514 9.33 8.60 -25.49
C HIS A 514 8.30 7.60 -24.95
N GLY A 515 8.12 7.51 -23.62
CA GLY A 515 7.19 6.57 -23.00
C GLY A 515 7.75 5.15 -22.81
N ASP A 516 9.07 4.96 -22.99
CA ASP A 516 9.72 3.64 -22.91
C ASP A 516 9.62 3.07 -21.50
N ASN A 517 9.89 3.91 -20.50
CA ASN A 517 9.81 3.56 -19.09
C ASN A 517 8.36 3.32 -18.65
N LEU A 518 7.42 4.16 -19.10
CA LEU A 518 5.98 3.97 -18.87
C LEU A 518 5.50 2.64 -19.46
N CYS A 519 5.94 2.27 -20.66
CA CYS A 519 5.55 1.00 -21.27
C CYS A 519 6.05 -0.20 -20.45
N LEU A 520 7.31 -0.17 -20.01
CA LEU A 520 7.88 -1.22 -19.15
C LEU A 520 7.16 -1.28 -17.78
N LEU A 521 6.92 -0.13 -17.15
CA LEU A 521 6.19 -0.04 -15.89
C LEU A 521 4.76 -0.58 -16.03
N ALA A 522 4.05 -0.26 -17.10
CA ALA A 522 2.68 -0.72 -17.34
C ALA A 522 2.57 -2.25 -17.49
N ILE A 523 3.61 -2.92 -17.98
CA ILE A 523 3.68 -4.40 -18.00
C ILE A 523 3.66 -4.94 -16.57
N ALA A 524 4.52 -4.40 -15.70
CA ALA A 524 4.59 -4.80 -14.29
C ALA A 524 3.30 -4.45 -13.52
N LEU A 525 2.80 -3.23 -13.67
CA LEU A 525 1.57 -2.78 -13.01
C LEU A 525 0.38 -3.66 -13.36
N ARG A 526 0.27 -4.12 -14.61
CA ARG A 526 -0.80 -5.05 -15.03
C ARG A 526 -0.72 -6.36 -14.26
N MET A 527 0.47 -6.95 -14.15
CA MET A 527 0.67 -8.19 -13.39
C MET A 527 0.35 -7.99 -11.90
N ILE A 528 0.70 -6.83 -11.33
CA ILE A 528 0.43 -6.50 -9.93
C ILE A 528 -1.07 -6.28 -9.67
N VAL A 529 -1.78 -5.59 -10.56
CA VAL A 529 -3.22 -5.33 -10.43
C VAL A 529 -4.05 -6.59 -10.72
N ASP A 530 -3.62 -7.43 -11.66
CA ASP A 530 -4.29 -8.69 -12.01
C ASP A 530 -4.07 -9.80 -10.95
N ASP A 531 -3.06 -9.65 -10.09
CA ASP A 531 -2.78 -10.54 -8.96
C ASP A 531 -3.81 -10.37 -7.84
N ARG A 532 -5.01 -10.92 -8.08
CA ARG A 532 -6.16 -10.85 -7.17
C ARG A 532 -6.07 -11.97 -6.15
N HIS A 533 -5.35 -11.74 -5.06
CA HIS A 533 -5.45 -12.58 -3.85
C HIS A 533 -6.81 -12.42 -3.13
N ASP A 534 -7.59 -11.38 -3.47
CA ASP A 534 -8.90 -11.07 -2.90
C ASP A 534 -10.09 -11.70 -3.68
N SER A 535 -11.21 -11.90 -2.98
CA SER A 535 -12.48 -12.32 -3.60
C SER A 535 -12.86 -11.37 -4.74
N ALA A 536 -13.44 -11.91 -5.81
CA ALA A 536 -13.92 -11.15 -6.97
C ALA A 536 -15.03 -10.12 -6.65
N ASP A 537 -15.36 -9.91 -5.38
CA ASP A 537 -16.49 -9.12 -4.88
C ASP A 537 -16.08 -7.72 -4.39
N ALA A 538 -14.78 -7.38 -4.33
CA ALA A 538 -14.36 -6.02 -3.99
C ALA A 538 -14.83 -5.00 -5.05
N PRO A 539 -15.29 -3.79 -4.67
CA PRO A 539 -15.60 -2.73 -5.64
C PRO A 539 -14.44 -2.45 -6.58
N ASP A 540 -14.71 -2.16 -7.86
CA ASP A 540 -13.69 -1.95 -8.89
C ASP A 540 -12.70 -0.82 -8.52
N GLU A 541 -13.17 0.22 -7.82
CA GLU A 541 -12.34 1.32 -7.30
C GLU A 541 -11.25 0.88 -6.32
N LEU A 542 -11.45 -0.24 -5.60
CA LEU A 542 -10.50 -0.79 -4.62
C LEU A 542 -9.55 -1.82 -5.25
N GLN A 543 -9.73 -2.14 -6.53
CA GLN A 543 -8.91 -3.09 -7.29
C GLN A 543 -7.80 -2.36 -8.05
N THR A 544 -7.03 -1.54 -7.35
CA THR A 544 -5.89 -0.82 -7.91
C THR A 544 -4.74 -0.68 -6.92
N TYR A 545 -3.63 -0.15 -7.41
CA TYR A 545 -2.52 0.36 -6.63
C TYR A 545 -2.35 1.85 -6.91
N ALA A 546 -1.98 2.60 -5.90
CA ALA A 546 -1.59 3.99 -6.04
C ALA A 546 -0.09 4.08 -6.33
N VAL A 547 0.29 4.88 -7.31
CA VAL A 547 1.65 4.95 -7.82
C VAL A 547 2.22 6.35 -7.61
N MET A 548 3.32 6.42 -6.85
CA MET A 548 4.14 7.61 -6.68
C MET A 548 5.20 7.63 -7.79
N ILE A 549 5.14 8.62 -8.66
CA ILE A 549 6.18 8.94 -9.66
C ILE A 549 6.46 10.42 -9.48
N ASP A 550 7.69 10.81 -9.14
CA ASP A 550 8.06 12.20 -8.81
C ASP A 550 7.45 13.25 -9.77
N PHE A 551 7.51 13.00 -11.08
CA PHE A 551 7.02 13.85 -12.16
C PHE A 551 5.50 13.97 -12.21
N CYS A 552 4.79 12.87 -11.94
CA CYS A 552 3.34 12.82 -11.93
C CYS A 552 2.74 13.17 -10.57
N SER A 553 3.52 13.09 -9.49
CA SER A 553 3.05 13.17 -8.12
C SER A 553 3.35 14.49 -7.42
N ALA A 554 4.48 15.13 -7.74
CA ALA A 554 4.85 16.46 -7.23
C ALA A 554 4.67 17.54 -8.29
N HIS A 555 4.45 18.80 -7.89
CA HIS A 555 4.33 19.92 -8.84
C HIS A 555 5.61 20.10 -9.65
N GLN A 556 5.48 20.20 -10.97
CA GLN A 556 6.62 20.35 -11.89
C GLN A 556 6.76 21.77 -12.40
N LYS A 557 7.92 22.10 -12.96
CA LYS A 557 8.09 23.34 -13.72
C LYS A 557 7.12 23.39 -14.91
N GLY A 558 6.86 24.61 -15.38
CA GLY A 558 6.07 24.93 -16.58
C GLY A 558 6.60 24.26 -17.86
N LYS A 559 5.85 24.41 -18.96
CA LYS A 559 6.29 23.84 -20.25
C LYS A 559 7.59 24.56 -20.66
N CYS A 560 8.60 23.82 -21.08
CA CYS A 560 9.92 24.39 -21.40
C CYS A 560 10.63 25.09 -20.21
N GLY A 561 10.28 24.75 -18.97
CA GLY A 561 11.03 25.20 -17.79
C GLY A 561 10.53 26.45 -17.10
N GLU A 562 9.33 26.94 -17.41
CA GLU A 562 8.76 28.09 -16.71
C GLU A 562 8.74 27.82 -15.20
N ALA A 563 8.93 28.88 -14.40
CA ALA A 563 8.93 28.74 -12.95
C ALA A 563 7.57 28.24 -12.45
N ARG A 564 7.60 27.44 -11.38
CA ARG A 564 6.40 27.12 -10.60
C ARG A 564 5.81 28.42 -10.06
N THR A 565 4.48 28.47 -9.91
CA THR A 565 3.87 29.54 -9.12
C THR A 565 4.37 29.47 -7.66
N THR A 566 4.20 30.54 -6.88
CA THR A 566 4.62 30.56 -5.46
C THR A 566 4.02 29.40 -4.66
N GLN A 567 2.74 29.13 -4.87
CA GLN A 567 2.00 28.04 -4.23
C GLN A 567 2.53 26.66 -4.65
N GLU A 568 2.71 26.45 -5.95
CA GLU A 568 3.28 25.19 -6.47
C GLU A 568 4.72 24.97 -6.01
N GLN A 569 5.51 26.03 -5.89
CA GLN A 569 6.88 25.96 -5.42
C GLN A 569 6.94 25.59 -3.93
N ALA A 570 6.04 26.13 -3.10
CA ALA A 570 5.95 25.77 -1.69
C ALA A 570 5.55 24.29 -1.50
N LEU A 571 4.54 23.82 -2.24
CA LEU A 571 4.12 22.41 -2.24
C LEU A 571 5.22 21.49 -2.77
N PHE A 572 5.91 21.88 -3.85
CA PHE A 572 7.04 21.11 -4.38
C PHE A 572 8.18 21.03 -3.36
N THR A 573 8.53 22.12 -2.68
CA THR A 573 9.56 22.13 -1.65
C THR A 573 9.19 21.18 -0.49
N ARG A 574 7.93 21.17 -0.04
CA ARG A 574 7.47 20.23 1.00
C ARG A 574 7.51 18.77 0.55
N ALA A 575 7.10 18.50 -0.69
CA ALA A 575 7.22 17.18 -1.30
C ALA A 575 8.69 16.72 -1.41
N LEU A 576 9.59 17.61 -1.83
CA LEU A 576 11.01 17.31 -1.98
C LEU A 576 11.68 16.91 -0.67
N HIS A 577 11.35 17.59 0.43
CA HIS A 577 11.91 17.30 1.76
C HIS A 577 11.39 15.99 2.38
N SER A 578 10.30 15.44 1.88
CA SER A 578 9.70 14.17 2.36
C SER A 578 9.87 13.02 1.37
N MET A 579 10.63 13.22 0.30
CA MET A 579 10.74 12.25 -0.78
C MET A 579 11.31 10.91 -0.29
N GLY A 580 12.32 10.97 0.58
CA GLY A 580 12.95 9.80 1.20
C GLY A 580 11.99 8.95 2.03
N ASP A 581 10.91 9.52 2.58
CA ASP A 581 9.91 8.75 3.34
C ASP A 581 9.16 7.76 2.47
N TRP A 582 8.78 8.15 1.25
CA TRP A 582 8.10 7.27 0.30
C TRP A 582 8.97 6.06 -0.07
N TYR A 583 10.24 6.33 -0.40
CA TYR A 583 11.19 5.30 -0.78
C TYR A 583 11.65 4.44 0.40
N SER A 584 11.62 4.95 1.64
CA SER A 584 12.12 4.25 2.84
C SER A 584 11.03 3.53 3.65
N HIS A 585 9.76 3.96 3.55
CA HIS A 585 8.62 3.39 4.31
C HIS A 585 8.51 1.87 4.16
N GLN A 586 8.49 1.14 5.28
CA GLN A 586 8.66 -0.33 5.29
C GLN A 586 7.65 -1.10 4.44
N GLU A 587 6.44 -0.57 4.33
CA GLU A 587 5.30 -1.22 3.67
C GLU A 587 4.96 -0.64 2.28
N THR A 588 5.81 0.22 1.69
CA THR A 588 5.68 0.57 0.26
C THR A 588 6.42 -0.42 -0.63
N THR A 589 5.94 -0.63 -1.86
CA THR A 589 6.70 -1.39 -2.87
C THR A 589 7.47 -0.42 -3.75
N VAL A 590 8.79 -0.61 -3.90
CA VAL A 590 9.64 0.22 -4.76
C VAL A 590 9.91 -0.51 -6.08
N ILE A 591 9.64 0.16 -7.20
CA ILE A 591 10.00 -0.31 -8.54
C ILE A 591 11.10 0.58 -9.09
N LYS A 592 12.25 -0.02 -9.43
CA LYS A 592 13.38 0.65 -10.06
C LYS A 592 13.38 0.43 -11.57
N LEU A 593 13.55 1.51 -12.33
CA LEU A 593 13.75 1.48 -13.78
C LEU A 593 15.23 1.77 -14.06
N THR A 594 16.09 0.76 -13.88
CA THR A 594 17.55 0.93 -13.85
C THR A 594 18.21 0.98 -15.24
N LYS A 595 17.52 0.47 -16.27
CA LYS A 595 18.01 0.43 -17.64
C LYS A 595 17.61 1.70 -18.40
N LEU A 596 18.59 2.39 -18.98
CA LEU A 596 18.31 3.50 -19.90
C LEU A 596 17.69 2.97 -21.20
N PRO A 597 16.78 3.72 -21.86
CA PRO A 597 16.19 3.29 -23.13
C PRO A 597 17.24 3.07 -24.22
N GLU A 598 16.92 2.15 -25.14
CA GLU A 598 17.79 1.87 -26.27
C GLU A 598 18.00 3.12 -27.13
N GLY A 599 19.26 3.38 -27.50
CA GLY A 599 19.64 4.55 -28.27
C GLY A 599 19.96 5.80 -27.44
N TYR A 600 19.59 5.88 -26.15
CA TYR A 600 19.94 7.03 -25.31
C TYR A 600 21.47 7.26 -25.25
N PRO A 601 21.95 8.51 -25.38
CA PRO A 601 21.20 9.77 -25.50
C PRO A 601 20.84 10.16 -26.94
N ASN A 602 21.25 9.38 -27.95
CA ASN A 602 20.98 9.68 -29.35
C ASN A 602 19.48 9.55 -29.65
N GLY A 603 18.91 10.55 -30.33
CA GLY A 603 17.48 10.59 -30.62
C GLY A 603 16.61 11.20 -29.53
N PHE A 604 17.23 11.74 -28.47
CA PHE A 604 16.55 12.54 -27.44
C PHE A 604 16.85 14.03 -27.62
N ASP A 605 15.86 14.87 -27.34
CA ASP A 605 15.99 16.33 -27.46
C ASP A 605 16.62 16.93 -26.20
N PHE A 606 17.67 17.73 -26.39
CA PHE A 606 18.36 18.48 -25.33
C PHE A 606 18.45 19.96 -25.68
N PRO A 607 18.42 20.87 -24.69
CA PRO A 607 18.70 22.28 -24.91
C PRO A 607 20.08 22.52 -25.53
N ASP A 608 20.20 23.58 -26.33
CA ASP A 608 21.46 23.97 -26.95
C ASP A 608 22.59 24.11 -25.91
N GLY A 609 23.72 23.45 -26.17
CA GLY A 609 24.90 23.47 -25.29
C GLY A 609 24.79 22.60 -24.03
N MET A 610 23.66 21.92 -23.82
CA MET A 610 23.51 20.97 -22.71
C MET A 610 24.02 19.58 -23.10
N VAL A 611 24.87 19.01 -22.25
CA VAL A 611 25.36 17.64 -22.41
C VAL A 611 24.42 16.68 -21.69
N ALA A 612 23.95 15.65 -22.39
CA ALA A 612 23.13 14.60 -21.80
C ALA A 612 23.88 13.91 -20.65
N ASN A 613 23.18 13.67 -19.54
CA ASN A 613 23.73 12.86 -18.45
C ASN A 613 23.72 11.39 -18.89
N THR A 614 24.87 10.83 -19.27
CA THR A 614 25.00 9.44 -19.72
C THR A 614 25.34 8.46 -18.61
N ALA A 615 25.40 8.92 -17.36
CA ALA A 615 25.54 8.02 -16.22
C ALA A 615 24.38 7.03 -16.20
N ASP A 616 24.70 5.78 -15.89
CA ASP A 616 23.70 4.76 -15.59
C ASP A 616 22.90 5.14 -14.33
N TYR A 617 21.88 4.34 -14.02
CA TYR A 617 21.02 4.61 -12.87
C TYR A 617 21.81 4.75 -11.56
N ALA A 618 22.74 3.83 -11.27
CA ALA A 618 23.51 3.84 -10.01
C ALA A 618 24.55 4.98 -9.94
N GLY A 619 24.92 5.56 -11.09
CA GLY A 619 25.79 6.71 -11.21
C GLY A 619 25.09 8.06 -11.03
N ARG A 620 23.76 8.10 -10.83
CA ARG A 620 22.99 9.34 -10.63
C ARG A 620 22.67 9.55 -9.17
N GLY A 621 22.89 10.76 -8.65
CA GLY A 621 22.79 11.07 -7.22
C GLY A 621 21.42 10.78 -6.62
N TRP A 622 20.34 11.26 -7.25
CA TRP A 622 18.97 10.98 -6.81
C TRP A 622 18.65 9.49 -6.85
N CYS A 623 18.88 8.81 -7.98
CA CYS A 623 18.64 7.37 -8.09
C CYS A 623 19.46 6.53 -7.09
N PHE A 624 20.69 6.95 -6.79
CA PHE A 624 21.54 6.32 -5.78
C PHE A 624 20.94 6.47 -4.38
N GLU A 625 20.43 7.65 -4.02
CA GLU A 625 19.73 7.86 -2.75
C GLU A 625 18.45 7.03 -2.65
N GLU A 626 17.58 7.12 -3.65
CA GLU A 626 16.30 6.40 -3.69
C GLU A 626 16.50 4.89 -3.55
N ALA A 627 17.49 4.34 -4.26
CA ALA A 627 17.85 2.93 -4.15
C ALA A 627 18.46 2.58 -2.79
N SER A 628 19.24 3.48 -2.20
CA SER A 628 19.88 3.27 -0.89
C SER A 628 18.84 3.28 0.24
N VAL A 629 17.93 4.24 0.26
CA VAL A 629 16.89 4.33 1.29
C VAL A 629 15.84 3.22 1.15
N ALA A 630 15.53 2.78 -0.08
CA ALA A 630 14.70 1.60 -0.32
C ALA A 630 15.34 0.31 0.23
N GLY A 631 16.67 0.26 0.29
CA GLY A 631 17.45 -0.86 0.83
C GLY A 631 17.64 -0.85 2.35
N LEU A 632 17.10 0.13 3.10
CA LEU A 632 17.38 0.23 4.54
C LEU A 632 16.70 -0.85 5.37
N ILE A 633 15.38 -1.02 5.21
CA ILE A 633 14.57 -1.91 6.07
C ILE A 633 13.57 -2.81 5.31
N LYS A 634 13.34 -2.56 4.01
CA LYS A 634 12.35 -3.31 3.24
C LYS A 634 12.72 -4.77 3.06
N SER A 635 11.73 -5.66 3.11
CA SER A 635 11.91 -7.05 2.72
C SER A 635 12.20 -7.16 1.21
N SER A 636 12.93 -8.21 0.82
CA SER A 636 13.36 -8.40 -0.58
C SER A 636 12.20 -8.54 -1.57
N GLY A 637 11.00 -8.91 -1.11
CA GLY A 637 9.78 -8.98 -1.93
C GLY A 637 9.08 -7.64 -2.19
N LYS A 638 9.62 -6.53 -1.69
CA LYS A 638 9.05 -5.16 -1.82
C LYS A 638 9.93 -4.22 -2.65
N VAL A 639 11.05 -4.70 -3.20
CA VAL A 639 11.91 -3.91 -4.09
C VAL A 639 12.12 -4.70 -5.38
N LEU A 640 11.62 -4.15 -6.49
CA LEU A 640 11.71 -4.76 -7.81
C LEU A 640 12.58 -3.89 -8.71
N ASP A 641 13.35 -4.53 -9.59
CA ASP A 641 14.19 -3.89 -10.59
C ASP A 641 13.79 -4.35 -11.99
N LEU A 642 12.99 -3.53 -12.68
CA LEU A 642 12.52 -3.85 -14.03
C LEU A 642 13.62 -3.72 -15.08
N GLY A 643 14.81 -3.22 -14.76
CA GLY A 643 15.97 -3.33 -15.65
C GLY A 643 16.37 -4.79 -15.91
N GLN A 644 15.93 -5.71 -15.06
CA GLN A 644 16.16 -7.17 -15.17
C GLN A 644 15.00 -7.92 -15.83
N TYR A 645 13.91 -7.24 -16.20
CA TYR A 645 12.75 -7.87 -16.83
C TYR A 645 13.12 -8.52 -18.17
N ASP A 646 12.71 -9.78 -18.36
CA ASP A 646 12.84 -10.52 -19.62
C ASP A 646 11.45 -10.86 -20.18
N LYS A 647 10.71 -11.73 -19.47
CA LYS A 647 9.52 -12.38 -20.04
C LYS A 647 8.49 -12.84 -19.03
N ALA A 648 8.62 -12.45 -17.76
CA ALA A 648 7.65 -12.78 -16.72
C ALA A 648 6.21 -12.59 -17.22
N SER A 649 5.34 -13.54 -16.90
CA SER A 649 3.95 -13.57 -17.37
C SER A 649 2.91 -13.37 -16.27
N ASN A 650 3.35 -13.40 -15.02
CA ASN A 650 2.56 -13.25 -13.80
C ASN A 650 3.41 -12.62 -12.70
N LEU A 651 2.79 -12.25 -11.58
CA LEU A 651 3.48 -11.53 -10.50
C LEU A 651 4.60 -12.34 -9.84
N ASP A 652 4.42 -13.66 -9.63
CA ASP A 652 5.43 -14.50 -9.01
C ASP A 652 6.71 -14.60 -9.86
N GLU A 653 6.53 -14.81 -11.17
CA GLU A 653 7.63 -14.76 -12.14
C GLU A 653 8.29 -13.38 -12.17
N LEU A 654 7.50 -12.31 -12.15
CA LEU A 654 8.02 -10.94 -12.15
C LEU A 654 8.86 -10.68 -10.91
N LYS A 655 8.38 -11.06 -9.72
CA LYS A 655 9.11 -10.90 -8.46
C LYS A 655 10.41 -11.69 -8.45
N LYS A 656 10.43 -12.87 -9.09
CA LYS A 656 11.63 -13.70 -9.19
C LYS A 656 12.64 -13.13 -10.20
N GLU A 657 12.19 -12.75 -11.39
CA GLU A 657 13.04 -12.18 -12.45
C GLU A 657 13.59 -10.81 -12.04
N CYS A 658 12.74 -9.95 -11.48
CA CYS A 658 13.04 -8.57 -11.13
C CYS A 658 13.40 -8.41 -9.65
N LYS A 659 13.77 -9.48 -8.92
CA LYS A 659 14.20 -9.37 -7.53
C LYS A 659 15.39 -8.41 -7.47
N ALA A 660 15.20 -7.23 -6.89
CA ALA A 660 16.30 -6.29 -6.78
C ALA A 660 17.35 -6.84 -5.81
N GLY A 661 18.62 -6.76 -6.20
CA GLY A 661 19.70 -6.86 -5.21
C GLY A 661 19.54 -5.74 -4.18
N ARG A 662 19.77 -6.08 -2.90
CA ARG A 662 19.77 -5.12 -1.79
C ARG A 662 21.21 -4.99 -1.31
N ALA A 663 21.82 -3.83 -1.51
CA ALA A 663 23.11 -3.53 -0.92
C ALA A 663 22.96 -3.36 0.61
N PRO A 664 23.99 -3.66 1.40
CA PRO A 664 23.99 -3.33 2.82
C PRO A 664 23.84 -1.83 3.03
N PRO A 665 23.12 -1.39 4.08
CA PRO A 665 23.03 0.02 4.43
C PRO A 665 24.41 0.68 4.59
N LEU A 666 24.54 1.92 4.13
CA LEU A 666 25.75 2.71 4.31
C LEU A 666 25.62 3.59 5.55
N THR A 667 26.72 3.80 6.28
CA THR A 667 26.72 4.90 7.27
C THR A 667 26.59 6.24 6.53
N PRO A 668 26.08 7.31 7.15
CA PRO A 668 25.95 8.60 6.49
C PRO A 668 27.27 9.10 5.88
N ALA A 669 28.39 8.95 6.58
CA ALA A 669 29.71 9.34 6.07
C ALA A 669 30.14 8.54 4.82
N GLU A 670 29.82 7.24 4.77
CA GLU A 670 30.14 6.40 3.62
C GLU A 670 29.21 6.69 2.44
N PHE A 671 27.93 6.93 2.72
CA PHE A 671 26.97 7.39 1.72
C PHE A 671 27.42 8.71 1.10
N ASP A 672 27.79 9.71 1.90
CA ASP A 672 28.28 11.01 1.45
C ASP A 672 29.49 10.87 0.53
N ARG A 673 30.48 10.07 0.95
CA ARG A 673 31.68 9.78 0.17
C ARG A 673 31.35 9.16 -1.19
N GLN A 674 30.40 8.24 -1.24
CA GLN A 674 29.97 7.64 -2.50
C GLN A 674 29.15 8.63 -3.35
N LEU A 675 28.28 9.43 -2.73
CA LEU A 675 27.42 10.41 -3.38
C LEU A 675 28.23 11.51 -4.08
N GLU A 676 29.37 11.89 -3.52
CA GLU A 676 30.28 12.87 -4.13
C GLU A 676 30.74 12.48 -5.54
N THR A 677 30.82 11.19 -5.84
CA THR A 677 31.23 10.68 -7.16
C THR A 677 30.07 10.61 -8.17
N LYS A 678 28.83 10.80 -7.71
CA LYS A 678 27.62 10.65 -8.53
C LYS A 678 27.34 11.90 -9.37
N SER A 679 26.66 11.67 -10.48
CA SER A 679 26.23 12.68 -11.43
C SER A 679 24.93 13.35 -10.97
N PHE A 680 24.87 14.67 -11.09
CA PHE A 680 23.70 15.50 -10.78
C PHE A 680 23.44 16.48 -11.91
N THR A 681 22.17 16.78 -12.16
CA THR A 681 21.79 17.88 -13.06
C THR A 681 22.16 19.24 -12.46
N SER A 682 22.05 19.41 -11.14
CA SER A 682 22.51 20.61 -10.42
C SER A 682 23.18 20.23 -9.08
N LYS A 683 24.43 19.74 -9.15
CA LYS A 683 25.15 19.24 -7.95
C LYS A 683 25.15 20.23 -6.78
N LYS A 684 25.35 21.54 -7.04
CA LYS A 684 25.37 22.58 -6.00
C LYS A 684 24.02 22.77 -5.30
N ALA A 685 22.91 22.50 -5.99
CA ALA A 685 21.57 22.64 -5.44
C ALA A 685 21.11 21.36 -4.74
N ASP A 686 21.46 20.20 -5.31
CA ASP A 686 20.83 18.93 -4.93
C ASP A 686 21.64 18.13 -3.91
N LEU A 687 22.97 18.29 -3.87
CA LEU A 687 23.84 17.41 -3.05
C LEU A 687 23.43 17.42 -1.57
N ALA A 688 23.35 18.60 -0.96
CA ALA A 688 23.00 18.73 0.47
C ALA A 688 21.58 18.20 0.76
N GLN A 689 20.65 18.36 -0.17
CA GLN A 689 19.29 17.84 -0.02
C GLN A 689 19.29 16.32 -0.01
N VAL A 690 20.01 15.69 -0.93
CA VAL A 690 20.10 14.23 -1.04
C VAL A 690 20.80 13.61 0.18
N GLN A 691 21.86 14.26 0.69
CA GLN A 691 22.51 13.86 1.94
C GLN A 691 21.55 13.94 3.13
N ALA A 692 20.78 15.02 3.24
CA ALA A 692 19.81 15.20 4.31
C ALA A 692 18.68 14.16 4.28
N LEU A 693 18.17 13.81 3.09
CA LEU A 693 17.15 12.76 2.93
C LEU A 693 17.68 11.39 3.36
N TYR A 694 18.89 11.04 2.93
CA TYR A 694 19.50 9.76 3.33
C TYR A 694 19.75 9.70 4.84
N LEU A 695 20.33 10.75 5.43
CA LEU A 695 20.58 10.83 6.87
C LEU A 695 19.27 10.69 7.65
N HIS A 696 18.24 11.42 7.25
CA HIS A 696 16.93 11.35 7.88
C HIS A 696 16.37 9.93 7.85
N ALA A 697 16.36 9.28 6.67
CA ALA A 697 15.87 7.91 6.52
C ALA A 697 16.74 6.89 7.29
N TYR A 698 18.06 7.07 7.30
CA TYR A 698 18.99 6.23 8.06
C TYR A 698 18.64 6.26 9.55
N GLU A 699 18.48 7.44 10.13
CA GLU A 699 18.16 7.61 11.55
C GLU A 699 16.72 7.21 11.88
N SER A 700 15.74 7.64 11.08
CA SER A 700 14.32 7.42 11.37
C SER A 700 13.87 5.99 11.13
N ARG A 701 14.52 5.25 10.23
CA ARG A 701 14.19 3.86 9.91
C ARG A 701 15.05 2.86 10.66
N LEU A 702 16.39 2.97 10.60
CA LEU A 702 17.26 2.04 11.34
C LEU A 702 17.29 2.33 12.85
N GLY A 703 16.94 3.55 13.27
CA GLY A 703 16.91 3.94 14.68
C GLY A 703 15.78 3.32 15.50
N CYS A 704 14.72 2.84 14.84
CA CYS A 704 13.53 2.26 15.47
C CYS A 704 13.23 0.83 15.00
N VAL A 705 14.01 0.29 14.07
CA VAL A 705 13.78 -1.07 13.55
C VAL A 705 14.02 -2.12 14.64
N THR A 706 13.03 -2.98 14.85
CA THR A 706 13.11 -4.11 15.79
C THR A 706 13.51 -5.41 15.12
N GLU A 707 13.24 -5.56 13.81
CA GLU A 707 13.55 -6.75 13.05
C GLU A 707 14.19 -6.41 11.71
N LEU A 708 15.34 -7.02 11.41
CA LEU A 708 16.04 -6.80 10.15
C LEU A 708 16.22 -8.11 9.38
N TRP A 709 15.47 -8.21 8.28
CA TRP A 709 15.41 -9.39 7.42
C TRP A 709 16.35 -9.24 6.20
N LEU A 710 17.54 -9.82 6.28
CA LEU A 710 18.63 -9.74 5.29
C LEU A 710 18.99 -11.12 4.71
N ARG A 711 17.96 -11.92 4.42
CA ARG A 711 18.13 -13.28 3.88
C ARG A 711 18.25 -13.31 2.36
N GLU A 712 19.04 -14.26 1.84
CA GLU A 712 19.11 -14.59 0.41
C GLU A 712 19.40 -13.35 -0.47
N LEU A 713 20.40 -12.56 -0.06
CA LEU A 713 20.86 -11.37 -0.76
C LEU A 713 22.17 -11.60 -1.54
N GLY A 714 22.77 -12.78 -1.38
CA GLY A 714 24.06 -13.11 -1.99
C GLY A 714 25.22 -12.35 -1.36
N TRP A 715 25.06 -11.87 -0.12
CA TRP A 715 26.09 -11.12 0.60
C TRP A 715 27.25 -12.01 0.99
N ALA A 716 28.47 -11.54 0.78
CA ALA A 716 29.68 -12.16 1.28
C ALA A 716 30.27 -11.31 2.42
N ASP A 717 31.56 -11.50 2.71
CA ASP A 717 32.25 -10.82 3.81
C ASP A 717 32.27 -9.30 3.65
N ALA A 718 32.44 -8.81 2.43
CA ALA A 718 32.46 -7.37 2.15
C ALA A 718 31.14 -6.68 2.53
N GLU A 719 30.01 -7.29 2.19
CA GLU A 719 28.70 -6.74 2.55
C GLU A 719 28.41 -6.88 4.04
N CYS A 720 28.88 -7.97 4.67
CA CYS A 720 28.76 -8.15 6.11
C CYS A 720 29.60 -7.12 6.89
N GLU A 721 30.82 -6.80 6.44
CA GLU A 721 31.66 -5.75 7.03
C GLU A 721 31.02 -4.36 6.92
N GLN A 722 30.31 -4.09 5.82
CA GLN A 722 29.54 -2.86 5.68
C GLN A 722 28.37 -2.81 6.68
N LEU A 723 27.64 -3.92 6.87
CA LEU A 723 26.62 -4.03 7.93
C LEU A 723 27.23 -3.82 9.33
N ILE A 724 28.42 -4.37 9.59
CA ILE A 724 29.14 -4.20 10.85
C ILE A 724 29.49 -2.73 11.09
N SER A 725 29.82 -1.98 10.03
CA SER A 725 30.03 -0.53 10.14
C SER A 725 28.77 0.22 10.57
N VAL A 726 27.59 -0.23 10.14
CA VAL A 726 26.28 0.30 10.57
C VAL A 726 25.98 -0.10 12.02
N ILE A 727 26.26 -1.34 12.41
CA ILE A 727 26.14 -1.80 13.80
C ILE A 727 27.01 -0.92 14.73
N ARG A 728 28.26 -0.67 14.34
CA ARG A 728 29.20 0.19 15.08
C ARG A 728 28.75 1.65 15.18
N SER A 729 27.93 2.13 14.26
CA SER A 729 27.38 3.49 14.33
C SER A 729 26.40 3.65 15.48
N GLY A 730 25.93 2.56 16.09
CA GLY A 730 24.96 2.57 17.20
C GLY A 730 23.53 2.90 16.78
N VAL A 731 23.23 2.97 15.48
CA VAL A 731 21.88 3.32 15.00
C VAL A 731 20.88 2.20 15.32
N LEU A 732 21.30 0.94 15.25
CA LEU A 732 20.47 -0.26 15.46
C LEU A 732 20.18 -0.56 16.95
N LYS A 733 19.89 0.46 17.74
CA LYS A 733 19.69 0.36 19.20
C LYS A 733 18.41 -0.37 19.61
N GLU A 734 17.41 -0.38 18.74
CA GLU A 734 16.11 -1.04 18.95
C GLU A 734 16.04 -2.46 18.37
N LEU A 735 17.09 -2.91 17.68
CA LEU A 735 17.08 -4.19 16.97
C LEU A 735 17.01 -5.37 17.94
N GLU A 736 15.98 -6.20 17.80
CA GLU A 736 15.74 -7.41 18.59
C GLU A 736 16.03 -8.69 17.80
N LEU A 737 15.80 -8.68 16.48
CA LEU A 737 16.03 -9.83 15.61
C LEU A 737 16.86 -9.44 14.37
N LEU A 738 17.99 -10.13 14.18
CA LEU A 738 18.81 -10.00 12.97
C LEU A 738 18.82 -11.31 12.18
N VAL A 739 18.40 -11.28 10.91
CA VAL A 739 18.33 -12.46 10.05
C VAL A 739 19.28 -12.33 8.86
N LEU A 740 20.32 -13.15 8.82
CA LEU A 740 21.39 -13.19 7.80
C LEU A 740 21.42 -14.52 7.03
N ASN A 741 20.30 -15.24 7.02
CA ASN A 741 20.20 -16.58 6.45
C ASN A 741 20.48 -16.62 4.95
N LEU A 742 21.03 -17.74 4.47
CA LEU A 742 21.20 -18.05 3.04
C LEU A 742 22.01 -16.98 2.28
N ASN A 743 23.05 -16.45 2.92
CA ASN A 743 24.07 -15.61 2.27
C ASN A 743 25.37 -16.43 2.09
N ASP A 744 26.49 -15.77 1.81
CA ASP A 744 27.82 -16.37 1.63
C ASP A 744 28.86 -15.78 2.60
N ILE A 745 28.42 -15.51 3.84
CA ILE A 745 29.25 -14.95 4.93
C ILE A 745 30.22 -16.04 5.41
N GLY A 746 31.49 -15.68 5.59
CA GLY A 746 32.55 -16.53 6.11
C GLY A 746 32.90 -16.27 7.58
N ASP A 747 33.88 -17.03 8.07
CA ASP A 747 34.34 -16.98 9.47
C ASP A 747 34.87 -15.61 9.91
N ASP A 748 35.53 -14.86 9.01
CA ASP A 748 36.13 -13.56 9.35
C ASP A 748 35.06 -12.53 9.73
N SER A 749 34.01 -12.38 8.90
CA SER A 749 32.92 -11.47 9.20
C SER A 749 32.03 -11.97 10.35
N ALA A 750 31.86 -13.29 10.48
CA ALA A 750 31.19 -13.87 11.65
C ALA A 750 31.92 -13.54 12.96
N ASN A 751 33.25 -13.58 12.97
CA ASN A 751 34.08 -13.18 14.11
C ASN A 751 33.96 -11.69 14.42
N LEU A 752 33.92 -10.83 13.40
CA LEU A 752 33.68 -9.40 13.59
C LEU A 752 32.28 -9.13 14.17
N LEU A 753 31.25 -9.82 13.69
CA LEU A 753 29.90 -9.72 14.23
C LEU A 753 29.83 -10.20 15.70
N ALA A 754 30.50 -11.30 16.02
CA ALA A 754 30.63 -11.81 17.39
C ALA A 754 31.26 -10.76 18.33
N ALA A 755 32.31 -10.06 17.86
CA ALA A 755 32.95 -9.00 18.62
C ALA A 755 32.00 -7.82 18.89
N GLU A 756 31.21 -7.39 17.90
CA GLU A 756 30.24 -6.30 18.10
C GLU A 756 29.11 -6.67 19.07
N ILE A 757 28.65 -7.92 19.04
CA ILE A 757 27.69 -8.45 20.01
C ILE A 757 28.28 -8.38 21.42
N LEU A 758 29.50 -8.89 21.61
CA LEU A 758 30.20 -8.85 22.90
C LEU A 758 30.39 -7.42 23.42
N ASN A 759 30.79 -6.49 22.55
CA ASN A 759 30.94 -5.06 22.87
C ASN A 759 29.61 -4.38 23.19
N GLY A 760 28.48 -4.97 22.81
CA GLY A 760 27.15 -4.46 23.08
C GLY A 760 26.68 -3.38 22.12
N ALA A 761 27.19 -3.39 20.89
CA ALA A 761 26.72 -2.52 19.82
C ALA A 761 25.23 -2.74 19.49
N LEU A 762 24.69 -3.93 19.82
CA LEU A 762 23.28 -4.29 19.65
C LEU A 762 22.65 -4.57 21.04
N PRO A 763 22.21 -3.53 21.77
CA PRO A 763 21.84 -3.66 23.18
C PRO A 763 20.53 -4.43 23.42
N LYS A 764 19.59 -4.44 22.47
CA LYS A 764 18.29 -5.10 22.56
C LYS A 764 18.20 -6.41 21.78
N LEU A 765 19.29 -6.86 21.15
CA LEU A 765 19.28 -8.07 20.34
C LEU A 765 18.89 -9.27 21.20
N LYS A 766 17.83 -9.95 20.80
CA LYS A 766 17.32 -11.18 21.42
C LYS A 766 17.70 -12.38 20.58
N GLU A 767 17.68 -12.25 19.25
CA GLU A 767 17.91 -13.36 18.34
C GLU A 767 18.76 -12.98 17.12
N LEU A 768 19.67 -13.89 16.75
CA LEU A 768 20.47 -13.85 15.52
C LEU A 768 20.25 -15.16 14.75
N SER A 769 19.84 -15.06 13.49
CA SER A 769 19.69 -16.19 12.58
C SER A 769 20.70 -16.07 11.44
N ILE A 770 21.55 -17.10 11.24
CA ILE A 770 22.63 -17.08 10.24
C ILE A 770 22.78 -18.42 9.49
N TYR A 771 21.73 -19.26 9.47
CA TYR A 771 21.80 -20.57 8.83
C TYR A 771 22.01 -20.47 7.31
N GLY A 772 22.64 -21.49 6.73
CA GLY A 772 22.79 -21.59 5.27
C GLY A 772 23.84 -20.66 4.67
N ASN A 773 24.77 -20.15 5.47
CA ASN A 773 25.97 -19.46 5.00
C ASN A 773 27.06 -20.50 4.70
N ALA A 774 27.28 -20.83 3.42
CA ALA A 774 28.10 -21.99 3.02
C ALA A 774 29.59 -21.86 3.39
N ARG A 775 30.11 -20.63 3.49
CA ARG A 775 31.49 -20.33 3.89
C ARG A 775 31.70 -20.22 5.40
N LEU A 776 30.63 -20.23 6.19
CA LEU A 776 30.68 -20.18 7.64
C LEU A 776 30.95 -21.59 8.18
N SER A 777 32.14 -21.79 8.74
CA SER A 777 32.56 -23.08 9.29
C SER A 777 32.01 -23.30 10.70
N SER A 778 32.17 -24.53 11.22
CA SER A 778 31.83 -24.82 12.61
C SER A 778 32.59 -23.93 13.60
N ARG A 779 33.82 -23.52 13.25
CA ARG A 779 34.63 -22.64 14.09
C ARG A 779 34.02 -21.24 14.20
N GLY A 780 33.63 -20.65 13.07
CA GLY A 780 32.95 -19.35 13.06
C GLY A 780 31.61 -19.39 13.81
N LEU A 781 30.88 -20.51 13.71
CA LEU A 781 29.66 -20.74 14.48
C LEU A 781 29.93 -20.86 15.98
N ASP A 782 30.98 -21.56 16.40
CA ASP A 782 31.37 -21.67 17.81
C ASP A 782 31.71 -20.29 18.40
N GLU A 783 32.43 -19.46 17.64
CA GLU A 783 32.83 -18.10 18.01
C GLU A 783 31.60 -17.18 18.17
N LEU A 784 30.68 -17.19 17.20
CA LEU A 784 29.38 -16.50 17.32
C LEU A 784 28.54 -17.05 18.48
N GLY A 785 28.52 -18.36 18.68
CA GLY A 785 27.76 -19.02 19.74
C GLY A 785 28.23 -18.61 21.13
N MET A 786 29.55 -18.48 21.34
CA MET A 786 30.11 -17.96 22.58
C MET A 786 29.69 -16.50 22.83
N ALA A 787 29.80 -15.64 21.82
CA ALA A 787 29.38 -14.23 21.92
C ALA A 787 27.89 -14.08 22.23
N CYS A 788 27.04 -14.81 21.52
CA CYS A 788 25.60 -14.81 21.72
C CYS A 788 25.23 -15.30 23.13
N LYS A 789 25.85 -16.39 23.59
CA LYS A 789 25.61 -16.93 24.93
C LYS A 789 25.96 -15.93 26.05
N GLU A 790 27.11 -15.26 25.94
CA GLU A 790 27.55 -14.25 26.92
C GLU A 790 26.53 -13.10 27.03
N ARG A 791 25.94 -12.71 25.90
CA ARG A 791 24.97 -11.60 25.80
C ARG A 791 23.51 -12.04 25.89
N ARG A 792 23.26 -13.33 26.12
CA ARG A 792 21.91 -13.94 26.16
C ARG A 792 21.10 -13.74 24.89
N VAL A 793 21.78 -13.76 23.74
CA VAL A 793 21.18 -13.75 22.41
C VAL A 793 20.96 -15.20 21.97
N GLY A 794 19.76 -15.53 21.49
CA GLY A 794 19.47 -16.80 20.82
C GLY A 794 20.16 -16.85 19.46
N LEU A 795 20.91 -17.93 19.19
CA LEU A 795 21.56 -18.14 17.90
C LEU A 795 20.86 -19.28 17.15
N ILE A 796 20.34 -18.98 15.96
CA ILE A 796 19.68 -19.93 15.07
C ILE A 796 20.63 -20.25 13.91
N THR A 797 21.17 -21.47 13.92
CA THR A 797 22.15 -21.97 12.94
C THR A 797 21.58 -23.02 11.99
N GLU A 798 20.38 -23.51 12.27
CA GLU A 798 19.69 -24.54 11.51
C GLU A 798 18.35 -24.00 11.01
N GLY A 799 17.99 -24.33 9.77
CA GLY A 799 16.71 -23.93 9.18
C GLY A 799 15.56 -24.80 9.70
N PRO A 800 14.29 -24.39 9.48
CA PRO A 800 13.14 -25.22 9.82
C PRO A 800 13.19 -26.54 9.01
N GLY A 801 13.64 -27.61 9.65
CA GLY A 801 13.79 -28.95 9.07
C GLY A 801 15.17 -29.61 9.19
N GLY A 802 16.13 -28.99 9.88
CA GLY A 802 17.43 -29.57 10.27
C GLY A 802 17.35 -30.43 11.51
#